data_AF-A0A7K8V1D9-F1
#
_entry.id   AF-A0A7K8V1D9-F1
#
_cell.length_a   1.000
_cell.length_b   1.000
_cell.length_c   1.000
_cell.angle_alpha   90.00
_cell.angle_beta   90.00
_cell.angle_gamma   90.00
#
_symmetry.space_group_name_H-M   'P 1'
#
loop_
_entity.id
_entity.type
_entity.pdbx_description
1 polymer ?
#
loop_
_entity_poly.entity_id
_entity_poly.type
_entity_poly.pdbx_seq_one_letter_code
_entity_poly.pdbx_strand_id
1 'polypeptide(L)'
;VLGLFLIAALVVAVQSACDAPPRLPSAEPKEQHQGGTVFSHNSVVEYVCRPGYVRSGGTRNVLVCGRNNNWHGTKDMCTPKPCSYPGEPDNGRLIQTGKLVFGSSVNFTCNPGYRLVGPSEIHCVVTNGIVTWNRDIPICEPIPCLPPPEIANGQHSGAGKESFEYGASVTYWCHPAQRGGRAFSLLGDASIFCTTTDNVNGVWNKPAPECKVVNCEHPTVENGKLLSGYRAEYTYGDTVMFDCNFRYTLVGSGTSTCKENEHWDPPLPLCQLSSCDDPPDVFNAVKAKLAGNLFPVDTIVTYECREGHQFSPGETTRHIKCLPDFTWTETPHPCERIRCQSPDLRNGKPVHIWEVKDNYVYGDRLEIMCNDGYAFKGHSNNVMLRCNSDGRWDPAVPECIPEPRCPKPDTANGREIYNSKNDYTVGTRLRLACDLGYVLRGQGLTECQADKTWSPPLPFCDKACGPPPQVPSGQHSGAGREQFSYGAEVTYSCAEGLSLIGDASIYCTSDDGVNLAWSGPAPECRVVRCPRPTVERGRMTPQRFTFPYGVAVKFSCDEGFVLQGSAETRCLADSTWHPPLPTCQRVRCHQSLRQEDITFYPSKSMFEVNETLTFFCKRDGYRSTGSVTTCSANGTWIPPVTCVSTTTC
;
A
#
# COMPACT_ATOMS: atom_id res chain seq x y z
N VAL A 1 54.92 92.88 -112.69
CA VAL A 1 56.09 92.87 -113.60
C VAL A 1 56.88 91.60 -113.30
N LEU A 2 57.03 90.73 -114.31
CA LEU A 2 57.66 89.41 -114.23
C LEU A 2 59.18 89.45 -113.97
N GLY A 3 59.72 88.34 -113.42
CA GLY A 3 61.13 87.92 -113.56
C GLY A 3 61.57 86.99 -112.42
N LEU A 4 61.36 85.67 -112.50
CA LEU A 4 62.27 84.59 -112.99
C LEU A 4 63.45 84.20 -112.05
N PHE A 5 63.28 82.99 -111.49
CA PHE A 5 64.14 81.98 -110.84
C PHE A 5 65.68 82.07 -110.82
N LEU A 6 66.27 81.54 -109.73
CA LEU A 6 67.38 80.56 -109.76
C LEU A 6 67.55 79.84 -108.40
N ILE A 7 67.58 78.51 -108.43
CA ILE A 7 67.93 77.62 -107.31
C ILE A 7 69.40 77.22 -107.46
N ALA A 8 70.17 77.26 -106.38
CA ALA A 8 71.43 76.54 -106.25
C ALA A 8 71.47 75.82 -104.89
N ALA A 9 71.68 74.51 -104.91
CA ALA A 9 71.83 73.67 -103.74
C ALA A 9 73.29 73.65 -103.27
N LEU A 10 73.51 73.71 -101.95
CA LEU A 10 74.79 73.54 -101.28
C LEU A 10 74.59 72.63 -100.06
N VAL A 11 75.37 71.55 -99.98
CA VAL A 11 75.43 70.61 -98.85
C VAL A 11 76.60 70.99 -97.95
N VAL A 12 76.38 71.11 -96.63
CA VAL A 12 77.44 71.12 -95.60
C VAL A 12 76.99 70.35 -94.33
N ALA A 13 77.95 69.68 -93.70
CA ALA A 13 77.88 68.64 -92.66
C ALA A 13 77.35 69.05 -91.26
N VAL A 14 76.88 68.05 -90.49
CA VAL A 14 76.27 68.20 -89.14
C VAL A 14 77.27 67.88 -88.02
N GLN A 15 77.45 68.81 -87.06
CA GLN A 15 78.16 68.59 -85.79
C GLN A 15 77.15 68.19 -84.69
N SER A 16 77.52 67.25 -83.80
CA SER A 16 76.71 66.84 -82.64
C SER A 16 76.82 67.86 -81.49
N ALA A 17 75.73 68.55 -81.17
CA ALA A 17 75.63 69.53 -80.09
C ALA A 17 74.30 69.36 -79.32
N CYS A 18 74.30 69.64 -78.01
CA CYS A 18 73.06 69.68 -77.23
C CYS A 18 72.34 71.01 -77.44
N ASP A 19 71.01 70.95 -77.48
CA ASP A 19 70.16 72.14 -77.47
C ASP A 19 70.18 72.82 -76.09
N ALA A 20 69.48 73.95 -75.98
CA ALA A 20 69.37 74.74 -74.76
C ALA A 20 69.08 73.88 -73.50
N PRO A 21 69.71 74.22 -72.35
CA PRO A 21 69.55 73.48 -71.11
C PRO A 21 68.08 73.40 -70.66
N PRO A 22 67.65 72.26 -70.10
CA PRO A 22 66.24 72.04 -69.73
C PRO A 22 65.79 73.03 -68.63
N ARG A 23 64.61 73.62 -68.81
CA ARG A 23 63.99 74.46 -67.77
C ARG A 23 63.48 73.59 -66.63
N LEU A 24 63.92 73.87 -65.40
CA LEU A 24 63.48 73.17 -64.21
C LEU A 24 62.52 74.05 -63.38
N PRO A 25 61.47 73.47 -62.76
CA PRO A 25 60.55 74.21 -61.89
C PRO A 25 61.20 74.71 -60.59
N SER A 26 62.22 74.02 -60.09
CA SER A 26 62.88 74.31 -58.81
C SER A 26 64.21 75.06 -58.96
N ALA A 27 64.77 75.13 -60.17
CA ALA A 27 66.09 75.68 -60.46
C ALA A 27 66.15 76.33 -61.84
N GLU A 28 67.08 77.26 -62.02
CA GLU A 28 67.34 77.90 -63.30
C GLU A 28 68.84 77.93 -63.62
N PRO A 29 69.25 77.86 -64.90
CA PRO A 29 70.66 77.97 -65.26
C PRO A 29 71.22 79.29 -64.74
N LYS A 30 72.46 79.30 -64.28
CA LYS A 30 73.16 80.53 -63.90
C LYS A 30 73.19 81.49 -65.08
N GLU A 31 73.08 82.80 -64.85
CA GLU A 31 72.89 83.82 -65.91
C GLU A 31 73.85 83.68 -67.09
N GLN A 32 75.12 83.34 -66.84
CA GLN A 32 76.15 83.11 -67.86
C GLN A 32 75.83 82.00 -68.89
N HIS A 33 74.88 81.11 -68.58
CA HIS A 33 74.42 80.04 -69.46
C HIS A 33 72.98 80.25 -69.95
N GLN A 34 72.30 81.32 -69.51
CA GLN A 34 70.96 81.67 -69.97
C GLN A 34 71.05 82.31 -71.36
N GLY A 35 70.36 81.74 -72.35
CA GLY A 35 70.30 82.26 -73.73
C GLY A 35 71.20 81.56 -74.75
N GLY A 36 72.08 80.65 -74.31
CA GLY A 36 72.78 79.75 -75.23
C GLY A 36 71.80 78.76 -75.87
N THR A 37 71.86 78.60 -77.19
CA THR A 37 70.98 77.70 -77.95
C THR A 37 71.67 76.39 -78.33
N VAL A 38 73.00 76.36 -78.38
CA VAL A 38 73.80 75.21 -78.83
C VAL A 38 75.02 75.04 -77.91
N PHE A 39 75.19 73.83 -77.35
CA PHE A 39 76.26 73.50 -76.40
C PHE A 39 77.08 72.31 -76.92
N SER A 40 78.41 72.47 -76.92
CA SER A 40 79.32 71.41 -77.35
C SER A 40 79.38 70.26 -76.34
N HIS A 41 79.77 69.08 -76.82
CA HIS A 41 79.97 67.89 -75.98
C HIS A 41 80.89 68.16 -74.77
N ASN A 42 80.54 67.64 -73.59
CA ASN A 42 81.15 67.90 -72.28
C ASN A 42 80.92 69.31 -71.69
N SER A 43 80.10 70.16 -72.32
CA SER A 43 79.69 71.43 -71.69
C SER A 43 78.94 71.16 -70.38
N VAL A 44 79.33 71.88 -69.32
CA VAL A 44 78.74 71.81 -67.99
C VAL A 44 77.95 73.08 -67.73
N VAL A 45 76.66 72.95 -67.44
CA VAL A 45 75.78 74.07 -67.10
C VAL A 45 75.44 74.00 -65.63
N GLU A 46 75.82 75.04 -64.88
CA GLU A 46 75.46 75.21 -63.47
C GLU A 46 74.08 75.86 -63.31
N TYR A 47 73.32 75.39 -62.32
CA TYR A 47 72.00 75.87 -61.97
C TYR A 47 71.97 76.48 -60.56
N VAL A 48 71.11 77.48 -60.38
CA VAL A 48 70.79 78.15 -59.12
C VAL A 48 69.34 77.86 -58.76
N CYS A 49 69.04 77.63 -57.48
CA CYS A 49 67.66 77.34 -57.06
C CYS A 49 66.78 78.58 -57.17
N ARG A 50 65.55 78.40 -57.66
CA ARG A 50 64.53 79.46 -57.71
C ARG A 50 64.10 79.86 -56.28
N PRO A 51 63.57 81.09 -56.08
CA PRO A 51 62.99 81.49 -54.80
C PRO A 51 61.97 80.46 -54.29
N GLY A 52 62.02 80.13 -53.00
CA GLY A 52 61.22 79.06 -52.40
C GLY A 52 61.90 77.69 -52.37
N TYR A 53 63.00 77.51 -53.11
CA TYR A 53 63.82 76.29 -53.09
C TYR A 53 65.22 76.53 -52.51
N VAL A 54 65.84 75.47 -52.01
CA VAL A 54 67.21 75.45 -51.47
C VAL A 54 67.97 74.27 -52.08
N ARG A 55 69.30 74.37 -52.15
CA ARG A 55 70.13 73.32 -52.74
C ARG A 55 69.98 72.00 -51.98
N SER A 56 69.71 70.93 -52.71
CA SER A 56 69.58 69.58 -52.15
C SER A 56 70.93 69.04 -51.70
N GLY A 57 71.05 68.70 -50.41
CA GLY A 57 72.29 68.21 -49.81
C GLY A 57 72.78 66.93 -50.48
N GLY A 58 74.05 66.91 -50.92
CA GLY A 58 74.66 65.72 -51.54
C GLY A 58 74.52 65.62 -53.07
N THR A 59 73.84 66.55 -53.74
CA THR A 59 73.74 66.58 -55.21
C THR A 59 74.56 67.71 -55.84
N ARG A 60 75.08 67.47 -57.05
CA ARG A 60 75.72 68.50 -57.87
C ARG A 60 74.64 69.25 -58.65
N ASN A 61 74.67 70.58 -58.61
CA ASN A 61 73.76 71.49 -59.29
C ASN A 61 74.17 71.76 -60.74
N VAL A 62 74.67 70.73 -61.45
CA VAL A 62 75.17 70.87 -62.82
C VAL A 62 74.59 69.78 -63.72
N LEU A 63 74.28 70.14 -64.96
CA LEU A 63 73.96 69.21 -66.03
C LEU A 63 75.08 69.21 -67.08
N VAL A 64 75.40 68.03 -67.62
CA VAL A 64 76.50 67.83 -68.56
C VAL A 64 75.97 67.35 -69.91
N CYS A 65 76.38 67.98 -71.01
CA CYS A 65 75.99 67.58 -72.36
C CYS A 65 76.74 66.31 -72.80
N GLY A 66 76.00 65.22 -73.03
CA GLY A 66 76.54 63.92 -73.45
C GLY A 66 76.68 63.75 -74.97
N ARG A 67 77.37 62.69 -75.42
CA ARG A 67 77.63 62.41 -76.85
C ARG A 67 76.38 62.15 -77.69
N ASN A 68 75.27 61.84 -77.03
CA ASN A 68 73.98 61.58 -77.64
C ASN A 68 73.11 62.85 -77.76
N ASN A 69 73.71 64.04 -77.67
CA ASN A 69 73.04 65.35 -77.67
C ASN A 69 72.01 65.53 -76.53
N ASN A 70 72.10 64.72 -75.46
CA ASN A 70 71.21 64.81 -74.29
C ASN A 70 71.96 65.31 -73.04
N TRP A 71 71.24 66.01 -72.17
CA TRP A 71 71.73 66.47 -70.87
C TRP A 71 71.68 65.36 -69.82
N HIS A 72 72.81 65.11 -69.15
CA HIS A 72 72.98 64.12 -68.09
C HIS A 72 73.21 64.80 -66.73
N GLY A 73 72.63 64.23 -65.67
CA GLY A 73 72.71 64.75 -64.30
C GLY A 73 71.39 64.61 -63.54
N THR A 74 71.39 64.92 -62.25
CA THR A 74 70.16 64.90 -61.44
C THR A 74 69.37 66.18 -61.65
N LYS A 75 68.05 66.04 -61.85
CA LYS A 75 67.12 67.18 -61.93
C LYS A 75 66.64 67.63 -60.54
N ASP A 76 66.87 66.82 -59.50
CA ASP A 76 66.47 67.07 -58.11
C ASP A 76 67.56 67.82 -57.30
N MET A 77 68.18 68.80 -57.95
CA MET A 77 69.27 69.62 -57.39
C MET A 77 68.80 70.66 -56.36
N CYS A 78 67.50 70.96 -56.34
CA CYS A 78 66.88 71.95 -55.47
C CYS A 78 65.60 71.37 -54.84
N THR A 79 65.53 71.39 -53.51
CA THR A 79 64.37 70.96 -52.73
C THR A 79 63.61 72.17 -52.18
N PRO A 80 62.28 72.09 -52.00
CA PRO A 80 61.51 73.21 -51.50
C PRO A 80 61.88 73.50 -50.03
N LYS A 81 61.96 74.79 -49.67
CA LYS A 81 62.24 75.23 -48.29
C LYS A 81 61.07 74.85 -47.36
N PRO A 82 61.33 74.50 -46.09
CA PRO A 82 60.27 74.19 -45.13
C PRO A 82 59.49 75.45 -44.73
N CYS A 83 58.17 75.30 -44.55
CA CYS A 83 57.31 76.29 -43.90
C CYS A 83 57.21 76.00 -42.39
N SER A 84 57.00 77.02 -41.57
CA SER A 84 56.70 76.86 -40.14
C SER A 84 55.35 76.15 -39.95
N TYR A 85 55.16 75.50 -38.80
CA TYR A 85 53.85 74.97 -38.43
C TYR A 85 52.89 76.14 -38.14
N PRO A 86 51.73 76.25 -38.82
CA PRO A 86 50.83 77.40 -38.67
C PRO A 86 50.08 77.42 -37.33
N GLY A 87 50.04 76.31 -36.59
CA GLY A 87 49.22 76.16 -35.38
C GLY A 87 47.86 75.54 -35.68
N GLU A 88 47.10 75.28 -34.62
CA GLU A 88 45.72 74.78 -34.70
C GLU A 88 44.77 75.77 -34.04
N PRO A 89 43.56 75.98 -34.59
CA PRO A 89 42.57 76.85 -33.97
C PRO A 89 42.00 76.22 -32.69
N ASP A 90 41.72 77.04 -31.69
CA ASP A 90 40.99 76.60 -30.49
C ASP A 90 39.63 76.00 -30.90
N ASN A 91 39.27 74.84 -30.37
CA ASN A 91 38.08 74.08 -30.78
C ASN A 91 38.02 73.72 -32.28
N GLY A 92 39.19 73.60 -32.93
CA GLY A 92 39.31 72.99 -34.24
C GLY A 92 40.61 72.21 -34.37
N ARG A 93 40.94 71.82 -35.61
CA ARG A 93 42.16 71.08 -35.93
C ARG A 93 42.65 71.38 -37.34
N LEU A 94 43.96 71.27 -37.52
CA LEU A 94 44.61 71.30 -38.82
C LEU A 94 44.51 69.92 -39.50
N ILE A 95 44.05 69.90 -40.75
CA ILE A 95 44.03 68.70 -41.58
C ILE A 95 45.33 68.68 -42.41
N GLN A 96 46.37 68.00 -41.90
CA GLN A 96 47.66 67.89 -42.56
C GLN A 96 47.85 66.53 -43.25
N THR A 97 48.25 66.56 -44.52
CA THR A 97 48.44 65.35 -45.36
C THR A 97 49.88 65.12 -45.83
N GLY A 98 50.87 65.89 -45.37
CA GLY A 98 52.27 65.73 -45.80
C GLY A 98 53.28 66.70 -45.16
N LYS A 99 54.47 66.83 -45.75
CA LYS A 99 55.53 67.76 -45.29
C LYS A 99 55.16 69.21 -45.63
N LEU A 100 55.37 70.13 -44.68
CA LEU A 100 55.09 71.57 -44.86
C LEU A 100 56.27 72.23 -45.58
N VAL A 101 56.16 72.36 -46.90
CA VAL A 101 57.20 72.94 -47.75
C VAL A 101 56.60 73.98 -48.70
N PHE A 102 57.45 74.78 -49.34
CA PHE A 102 57.01 75.74 -50.35
C PHE A 102 56.09 75.09 -51.40
N GLY A 103 54.90 75.69 -51.59
CA GLY A 103 53.83 75.19 -52.46
C GLY A 103 52.80 74.29 -51.77
N SER A 104 53.00 73.89 -50.52
CA SER A 104 52.01 73.13 -49.74
C SER A 104 50.77 73.99 -49.41
N SER A 105 49.59 73.36 -49.39
CA SER A 105 48.36 73.93 -48.84
C SER A 105 47.87 73.08 -47.67
N VAL A 106 47.24 73.73 -46.69
CA VAL A 106 46.70 73.06 -45.50
C VAL A 106 45.30 73.59 -45.20
N ASN A 107 44.44 72.68 -44.78
CA ASN A 107 43.03 72.96 -44.49
C ASN A 107 42.74 72.88 -43.00
N PHE A 108 41.75 73.64 -42.54
CA PHE A 108 41.30 73.62 -41.16
C PHE A 108 39.85 73.15 -41.08
N THR A 109 39.51 72.51 -39.96
CA THR A 109 38.13 72.14 -39.61
C THR A 109 37.88 72.45 -38.15
N CYS A 110 36.65 72.84 -37.82
CA CYS A 110 36.23 73.03 -36.44
C CYS A 110 35.68 71.73 -35.84
N ASN A 111 35.71 71.64 -34.52
CA ASN A 111 35.08 70.56 -33.76
C ASN A 111 33.54 70.73 -33.79
N PRO A 112 32.77 69.66 -33.55
CA PRO A 112 31.31 69.74 -33.47
C PRO A 112 30.86 70.82 -32.48
N GLY A 113 29.89 71.65 -32.90
CA GLY A 113 29.39 72.78 -32.13
C GLY A 113 30.09 74.10 -32.38
N TYR A 114 31.13 74.11 -33.22
CA TYR A 114 31.86 75.32 -33.62
C TYR A 114 31.84 75.49 -35.14
N ARG A 115 31.65 76.72 -35.60
CA ARG A 115 31.70 77.11 -37.02
C ARG A 115 33.04 77.76 -37.36
N LEU A 116 33.51 77.52 -38.59
CA LEU A 116 34.77 78.08 -39.09
C LEU A 116 34.55 79.52 -39.58
N VAL A 117 35.26 80.46 -38.97
CA VAL A 117 35.26 81.89 -39.33
C VAL A 117 36.64 82.27 -39.85
N GLY A 118 36.73 82.58 -41.14
CA GLY A 118 37.98 82.91 -41.82
C GLY A 118 38.31 81.97 -42.97
N PRO A 119 39.55 81.98 -43.50
CA PRO A 119 39.94 81.12 -44.61
C PRO A 119 40.06 79.65 -44.18
N SER A 120 39.36 78.76 -44.86
CA SER A 120 39.43 77.31 -44.61
C SER A 120 40.73 76.66 -45.11
N GLU A 121 41.45 77.33 -46.01
CA GLU A 121 42.71 76.88 -46.61
C GLU A 121 43.73 78.02 -46.61
N ILE A 122 44.99 77.70 -46.28
CA ILE A 122 46.13 78.62 -46.39
C ILE A 122 47.28 77.96 -47.19
N HIS A 123 48.11 78.78 -47.83
CA HIS A 123 49.18 78.32 -48.74
C HIS A 123 50.56 78.81 -48.29
N CYS A 124 51.55 77.92 -48.41
CA CYS A 124 52.95 78.22 -48.13
C CYS A 124 53.60 78.89 -49.35
N VAL A 125 53.85 80.20 -49.25
CA VAL A 125 54.31 81.05 -50.36
C VAL A 125 55.63 81.76 -50.01
N VAL A 126 56.25 82.43 -50.99
CA VAL A 126 57.40 83.30 -50.74
C VAL A 126 56.90 84.73 -50.52
N THR A 127 57.12 85.27 -49.33
CA THR A 127 56.80 86.66 -48.98
C THR A 127 58.06 87.35 -48.50
N ASN A 128 58.45 88.46 -49.13
CA ASN A 128 59.67 89.23 -48.79
C ASN A 128 60.96 88.38 -48.69
N GLY A 129 61.11 87.39 -49.60
CA GLY A 129 62.28 86.52 -49.67
C GLY A 129 62.31 85.35 -48.68
N ILE A 130 61.32 85.24 -47.78
CA ILE A 130 61.16 84.16 -46.79
C ILE A 130 59.95 83.31 -47.17
N VAL A 131 60.02 82.01 -46.85
CA VAL A 131 58.92 81.06 -47.08
C VAL A 131 58.01 81.05 -45.85
N THR A 132 56.77 81.52 -46.01
CA THR A 132 55.78 81.67 -44.92
C THR A 132 54.34 81.48 -45.44
N TRP A 133 53.38 81.35 -44.54
CA TRP A 133 51.96 81.24 -44.88
C TRP A 133 51.40 82.57 -45.39
N ASN A 134 50.50 82.50 -46.38
CA ASN A 134 49.90 83.67 -47.01
C ASN A 134 48.84 84.39 -46.16
N ARG A 135 48.29 83.71 -45.15
CA ARG A 135 47.20 84.17 -44.27
C ARG A 135 47.36 83.55 -42.88
N ASP A 136 46.71 84.17 -41.89
CA ASP A 136 46.57 83.63 -40.55
C ASP A 136 45.54 82.48 -40.51
N ILE A 137 45.63 81.64 -39.48
CA ILE A 137 44.73 80.50 -39.27
C ILE A 137 43.30 81.00 -38.93
N PRO A 138 42.23 80.26 -39.32
CA PRO A 138 40.85 80.64 -39.03
C PRO A 138 40.51 80.50 -37.54
N ILE A 139 39.39 81.08 -37.11
CA ILE A 139 38.86 80.99 -35.75
C ILE A 139 37.64 80.07 -35.74
N CYS A 140 37.55 79.16 -34.77
CA CYS A 140 36.36 78.34 -34.56
C CYS A 140 35.50 78.95 -33.45
N GLU A 141 34.39 79.56 -33.83
CA GLU A 141 33.44 80.18 -32.89
C GLU A 141 32.29 79.22 -32.55
N PRO A 142 31.74 79.25 -31.32
CA PRO A 142 30.54 78.50 -30.99
C PRO A 142 29.41 78.82 -31.97
N ILE A 143 28.66 77.80 -32.41
CA ILE A 143 27.50 78.01 -33.29
C ILE A 143 26.40 78.71 -32.50
N PRO A 144 25.96 79.92 -32.90
CA PRO A 144 24.93 80.65 -32.19
C PRO A 144 23.54 80.08 -32.50
N CYS A 145 22.70 80.01 -31.47
CA CYS A 145 21.28 79.73 -31.55
C CYS A 145 20.46 80.99 -31.32
N LEU A 146 19.35 81.13 -32.06
CA LEU A 146 18.37 82.15 -31.75
C LEU A 146 17.77 81.90 -30.35
N PRO A 147 17.39 82.97 -29.62
CA PRO A 147 16.67 82.83 -28.37
C PRO A 147 15.45 81.89 -28.53
N PRO A 148 15.20 81.00 -27.56
CA PRO A 148 14.08 80.07 -27.62
C PRO A 148 12.75 80.85 -27.57
N PRO A 149 11.68 80.38 -28.25
CA PRO A 149 10.41 81.10 -28.32
C PRO A 149 9.75 81.32 -26.95
N GLU A 150 9.19 82.50 -26.70
CA GLU A 150 8.33 82.74 -25.53
C GLU A 150 6.96 82.10 -25.75
N ILE A 151 6.37 81.53 -24.68
CA ILE A 151 5.09 80.82 -24.74
C ILE A 151 4.05 81.53 -23.87
N ALA A 152 2.80 81.56 -24.33
CA ALA A 152 1.71 82.14 -23.55
C ALA A 152 1.48 81.33 -22.26
N ASN A 153 1.24 82.02 -21.14
CA ASN A 153 1.01 81.40 -19.82
C ASN A 153 2.14 80.46 -19.34
N GLY A 154 3.37 80.64 -19.82
CA GLY A 154 4.54 79.91 -19.34
C GLY A 154 5.84 80.71 -19.47
N GLN A 155 6.92 80.13 -18.97
CA GLN A 155 8.27 80.68 -19.01
C GLN A 155 9.30 79.56 -19.14
N HIS A 156 10.55 79.88 -19.49
CA HIS A 156 11.65 78.91 -19.60
C HIS A 156 12.89 79.31 -18.81
N SER A 157 13.77 78.34 -18.55
CA SER A 157 14.96 78.49 -17.69
C SER A 157 16.03 79.43 -18.23
N GLY A 158 15.96 79.75 -19.52
CA GLY A 158 16.86 80.68 -20.21
C GLY A 158 16.32 82.10 -20.29
N ALA A 159 15.18 82.41 -19.67
CA ALA A 159 14.58 83.75 -19.76
C ALA A 159 15.56 84.80 -19.20
N GLY A 160 15.86 85.84 -20.00
CA GLY A 160 16.82 86.89 -19.66
C GLY A 160 18.28 86.59 -20.03
N LYS A 161 18.59 85.44 -20.65
CA LYS A 161 19.92 85.19 -21.23
C LYS A 161 20.02 85.81 -22.62
N GLU A 162 21.10 86.57 -22.88
CA GLU A 162 21.28 87.31 -24.13
C GLU A 162 21.73 86.43 -25.32
N SER A 163 22.42 85.31 -25.08
CA SER A 163 22.91 84.43 -26.15
C SER A 163 22.79 82.94 -25.80
N PHE A 164 22.53 82.13 -26.83
CA PHE A 164 22.47 80.67 -26.76
C PHE A 164 23.43 80.09 -27.79
N GLU A 165 24.09 79.01 -27.42
CA GLU A 165 25.11 78.34 -28.23
C GLU A 165 24.75 76.86 -28.39
N TYR A 166 25.40 76.18 -29.33
CA TYR A 166 25.22 74.75 -29.57
C TYR A 166 25.29 73.93 -28.27
N GLY A 167 24.33 73.03 -28.09
CA GLY A 167 24.19 72.22 -26.88
C GLY A 167 23.48 72.92 -25.71
N ALA A 168 23.17 74.22 -25.80
CA ALA A 168 22.35 74.89 -24.80
C ALA A 168 20.96 74.24 -24.71
N SER A 169 20.44 74.03 -23.50
CA SER A 169 19.13 73.44 -23.26
C SER A 169 18.31 74.37 -22.38
N VAL A 170 17.02 74.51 -22.71
CA VAL A 170 16.06 75.26 -21.90
C VAL A 170 14.87 74.38 -21.54
N THR A 171 14.37 74.55 -20.33
CA THR A 171 13.20 73.84 -19.82
C THR A 171 12.09 74.83 -19.58
N TYR A 172 10.90 74.56 -20.10
CA TYR A 172 9.68 75.35 -19.96
C TYR A 172 8.83 74.85 -18.78
N TRP A 173 8.07 75.76 -18.19
CA TRP A 173 7.03 75.47 -17.21
C TRP A 173 5.87 76.46 -17.36
N CYS A 174 4.67 76.05 -16.97
CA CYS A 174 3.50 76.92 -17.00
C CYS A 174 3.40 77.79 -15.75
N HIS A 175 2.83 78.98 -15.91
CA HIS A 175 2.50 79.86 -14.80
C HIS A 175 1.42 79.22 -13.91
N PRO A 176 1.48 79.44 -12.58
CA PRO A 176 0.44 78.96 -11.68
C PRO A 176 -0.91 79.60 -12.04
N ALA A 177 -2.00 78.86 -11.83
CA ALA A 177 -3.34 79.37 -12.05
C ALA A 177 -3.63 80.56 -11.13
N GLN A 178 -4.36 81.54 -11.67
CA GLN A 178 -4.92 82.64 -10.88
C GLN A 178 -5.94 82.09 -9.87
N ARG A 179 -6.22 82.83 -8.77
CA ARG A 179 -7.17 82.37 -7.73
C ARG A 179 -8.52 81.98 -8.34
N GLY A 180 -8.88 80.69 -8.22
CA GLY A 180 -10.13 80.12 -8.73
C GLY A 180 -10.11 79.70 -10.20
N GLY A 181 -8.99 79.87 -10.91
CA GLY A 181 -8.78 79.37 -12.27
C GLY A 181 -8.24 77.95 -12.31
N ARG A 182 -8.45 77.25 -13.43
CA ARG A 182 -7.90 75.90 -13.67
C ARG A 182 -6.39 75.97 -13.97
N ALA A 183 -5.67 74.92 -13.59
CA ALA A 183 -4.24 74.80 -13.86
C ALA A 183 -3.95 74.62 -15.35
N PHE A 184 -2.86 75.22 -15.82
CA PHE A 184 -2.34 75.00 -17.16
C PHE A 184 -1.48 73.73 -17.19
N SER A 185 -1.68 72.91 -18.21
CA SER A 185 -0.83 71.77 -18.54
C SER A 185 0.15 72.14 -19.64
N LEU A 186 1.39 71.68 -19.51
CA LEU A 186 2.43 71.86 -20.52
C LEU A 186 2.29 70.76 -21.59
N LEU A 187 1.90 71.16 -22.80
CA LEU A 187 1.69 70.28 -23.95
C LEU A 187 2.95 70.26 -24.82
N GLY A 188 3.50 69.06 -25.03
CA GLY A 188 4.76 68.86 -25.74
C GLY A 188 5.95 68.62 -24.81
N ASP A 189 7.15 68.65 -25.37
CA ASP A 189 8.38 68.38 -24.62
C ASP A 189 8.78 69.57 -23.76
N ALA A 190 8.94 69.33 -22.46
CA ALA A 190 9.30 70.37 -21.50
C ALA A 190 10.68 70.97 -21.74
N SER A 191 11.59 70.23 -22.37
CA SER A 191 12.95 70.68 -22.65
C SER A 191 13.30 70.59 -24.12
N ILE A 192 13.90 71.66 -24.65
CA ILE A 192 14.46 71.73 -26.00
C ILE A 192 15.93 72.10 -25.90
N PHE A 193 16.73 71.63 -26.86
CA PHE A 193 18.15 71.92 -26.93
C PHE A 193 18.58 72.41 -28.32
N CYS A 194 19.58 73.28 -28.34
CA CYS A 194 20.17 73.83 -29.53
C CYS A 194 21.03 72.78 -30.23
N THR A 195 20.68 72.44 -31.46
CA THR A 195 21.44 71.57 -32.37
C THR A 195 21.77 72.35 -33.65
N THR A 196 22.28 71.70 -34.67
CA THR A 196 22.54 72.30 -35.99
C THR A 196 22.23 71.30 -37.10
N THR A 197 21.74 71.78 -38.23
CA THR A 197 21.51 70.96 -39.44
C THR A 197 22.55 71.21 -40.52
N ASP A 198 23.22 72.36 -40.49
CA ASP A 198 24.18 72.82 -41.51
C ASP A 198 25.60 73.02 -40.95
N ASN A 199 25.83 72.77 -39.65
CA ASN A 199 27.08 73.03 -38.92
C ASN A 199 27.51 74.51 -38.94
N VAL A 200 26.59 75.43 -39.23
CA VAL A 200 26.85 76.87 -39.31
C VAL A 200 25.88 77.67 -38.44
N ASN A 201 24.60 77.28 -38.42
CA ASN A 201 23.53 77.93 -37.67
C ASN A 201 22.89 76.96 -36.67
N GLY A 202 22.55 77.48 -35.50
CA GLY A 202 21.87 76.72 -34.46
C GLY A 202 20.35 76.68 -34.66
N VAL A 203 19.74 75.52 -34.46
CA VAL A 203 18.29 75.28 -34.52
C VAL A 203 17.85 74.47 -33.31
N TRP A 204 16.70 74.81 -32.70
CA TRP A 204 16.14 74.02 -31.60
C TRP A 204 15.63 72.67 -32.10
N ASN A 205 15.95 71.59 -31.38
CA ASN A 205 15.67 70.23 -31.81
C ASN A 205 14.16 69.88 -31.93
N LYS A 206 13.31 70.65 -31.24
CA LYS A 206 11.86 70.43 -31.11
C LYS A 206 11.13 71.79 -31.05
N PRO A 207 9.82 71.84 -31.40
CA PRO A 207 9.01 73.04 -31.21
C PRO A 207 8.84 73.37 -29.71
N ALA A 208 8.55 74.64 -29.41
CA ALA A 208 8.27 75.06 -28.05
C ALA A 208 6.93 74.48 -27.56
N PRO A 209 6.83 74.04 -26.29
CA PRO A 209 5.60 73.49 -25.73
C PRO A 209 4.55 74.59 -25.49
N GLU A 210 3.28 74.19 -25.35
CA GLU A 210 2.16 75.11 -25.12
C GLU A 210 1.55 74.94 -23.74
N CYS A 211 1.21 76.03 -23.04
CA CYS A 211 0.49 75.98 -21.77
C CYS A 211 -1.00 76.18 -21.99
N LYS A 212 -1.79 75.10 -21.94
CA LYS A 212 -3.25 75.11 -22.13
C LYS A 212 -3.96 74.40 -20.98
N VAL A 213 -5.20 74.78 -20.72
CA VAL A 213 -6.06 74.03 -19.79
C VAL A 213 -6.62 72.83 -20.55
N VAL A 214 -6.25 71.63 -20.13
CA VAL A 214 -6.79 70.36 -20.66
C VAL A 214 -7.50 69.66 -19.52
N ASN A 215 -8.76 69.28 -19.73
CA ASN A 215 -9.54 68.58 -18.73
C ASN A 215 -10.37 67.46 -19.36
N CYS A 216 -9.95 66.22 -19.18
CA CYS A 216 -10.70 65.07 -19.65
C CYS A 216 -11.93 64.81 -18.79
N GLU A 217 -12.98 64.26 -19.40
CA GLU A 217 -14.16 63.81 -18.67
C GLU A 217 -13.81 62.76 -17.63
N HIS A 218 -14.58 62.72 -16.53
CA HIS A 218 -14.35 61.76 -15.46
C HIS A 218 -14.54 60.33 -16.02
N PRO A 219 -13.51 59.46 -15.93
CA PRO A 219 -13.51 58.24 -16.71
C PRO A 219 -14.35 57.18 -16.00
N THR A 220 -15.55 56.94 -16.55
CA THR A 220 -16.55 56.02 -16.02
C THR A 220 -16.76 54.86 -16.99
N VAL A 221 -16.76 53.63 -16.46
CA VAL A 221 -16.94 52.40 -17.24
C VAL A 221 -18.03 51.57 -16.58
N GLU A 222 -19.12 51.32 -17.31
CA GLU A 222 -20.21 50.48 -16.81
C GLU A 222 -19.70 49.05 -16.58
N ASN A 223 -20.06 48.44 -15.45
CA ASN A 223 -19.53 47.14 -15.01
C ASN A 223 -17.99 47.09 -14.91
N GLY A 224 -17.32 48.25 -14.80
CA GLY A 224 -15.89 48.37 -14.58
C GLY A 224 -15.54 49.08 -13.26
N LYS A 225 -14.28 48.97 -12.87
CA LYS A 225 -13.68 49.62 -11.70
C LYS A 225 -12.40 50.31 -12.11
N LEU A 226 -12.20 51.52 -11.60
CA LEU A 226 -10.93 52.22 -11.70
C LEU A 226 -9.91 51.54 -10.77
N LEU A 227 -8.78 51.06 -11.27
CA LEU A 227 -7.72 50.44 -10.46
C LEU A 227 -6.74 51.47 -9.92
N SER A 228 -6.38 52.46 -10.74
CA SER A 228 -5.38 53.48 -10.39
C SER A 228 -5.60 54.78 -11.17
N GLY A 229 -4.94 55.86 -10.73
CA GLY A 229 -5.10 57.18 -11.32
C GLY A 229 -6.30 57.96 -10.78
N TYR A 230 -6.67 57.78 -9.51
CA TYR A 230 -7.76 58.53 -8.89
C TYR A 230 -7.40 60.01 -8.76
N ARG A 231 -8.20 60.90 -9.36
CA ARG A 231 -8.07 62.35 -9.22
C ARG A 231 -9.45 63.00 -9.17
N ALA A 232 -9.51 64.18 -8.56
CA ALA A 232 -10.72 65.01 -8.58
C ALA A 232 -10.95 65.66 -9.96
N GLU A 233 -9.86 65.99 -10.66
CA GLU A 233 -9.85 66.53 -12.02
C GLU A 233 -8.71 65.86 -12.81
N TYR A 234 -8.95 65.60 -14.10
CA TYR A 234 -8.05 64.83 -14.97
C TYR A 234 -7.43 65.73 -16.03
N THR A 235 -6.11 65.89 -15.97
CA THR A 235 -5.35 66.80 -16.82
C THR A 235 -4.48 66.06 -17.83
N TYR A 236 -3.88 66.79 -18.78
CA TYR A 236 -3.02 66.20 -19.81
C TYR A 236 -1.94 65.28 -19.23
N GLY A 237 -1.82 64.08 -19.81
CA GLY A 237 -0.85 63.07 -19.40
C GLY A 237 -1.30 62.20 -18.22
N ASP A 238 -2.39 62.55 -17.53
CA ASP A 238 -2.96 61.68 -16.51
C ASP A 238 -3.40 60.36 -17.14
N THR A 239 -3.02 59.27 -16.50
CA THR A 239 -3.29 57.91 -16.96
C THR A 239 -4.10 57.17 -15.93
N VAL A 240 -5.16 56.53 -16.40
CA VAL A 240 -6.08 55.72 -15.61
C VAL A 240 -6.04 54.28 -16.08
N MET A 241 -6.27 53.37 -15.14
CA MET A 241 -6.29 51.94 -15.40
C MET A 241 -7.61 51.35 -14.92
N PHE A 242 -8.19 50.46 -15.71
CA PHE A 242 -9.49 49.85 -15.45
C PHE A 242 -9.38 48.33 -15.34
N ASP A 243 -10.31 47.77 -14.57
CA ASP A 243 -10.61 46.35 -14.55
C ASP A 243 -12.12 46.15 -14.59
N CYS A 244 -12.56 45.00 -15.09
CA CYS A 244 -13.98 44.70 -15.16
C CYS A 244 -14.47 44.02 -13.88
N ASN A 245 -15.73 44.24 -13.55
CA ASN A 245 -16.40 43.52 -12.49
C ASN A 245 -16.44 42.01 -12.80
N PHE A 246 -16.59 41.21 -11.76
CA PHE A 246 -16.70 39.76 -11.90
C PHE A 246 -17.77 39.37 -12.94
N ARG A 247 -17.41 38.43 -13.83
CA ARG A 247 -18.16 37.96 -15.03
C ARG A 247 -18.08 38.82 -16.29
N TYR A 248 -17.40 39.95 -16.24
CA TYR A 248 -17.18 40.80 -17.41
C TYR A 248 -15.73 40.73 -17.87
N THR A 249 -15.53 40.72 -19.19
CA THR A 249 -14.19 40.84 -19.80
C THR A 249 -13.98 42.23 -20.36
N LEU A 250 -12.75 42.70 -20.23
CA LEU A 250 -12.32 43.98 -20.75
C LEU A 250 -12.13 43.92 -22.26
N VAL A 251 -12.88 44.74 -22.99
CA VAL A 251 -12.76 44.92 -24.44
C VAL A 251 -12.17 46.31 -24.70
N GLY A 252 -11.00 46.35 -25.35
CA GLY A 252 -10.25 47.59 -25.58
C GLY A 252 -8.96 47.65 -24.76
N SER A 253 -8.47 48.86 -24.48
CA SER A 253 -7.27 49.05 -23.66
C SER A 253 -7.64 49.16 -22.18
N GLY A 254 -6.98 48.39 -21.31
CA GLY A 254 -7.14 48.52 -19.86
C GLY A 254 -6.53 49.80 -19.28
N THR A 255 -5.80 50.56 -20.08
CA THR A 255 -5.18 51.82 -19.70
C THR A 255 -5.50 52.90 -20.72
N SER A 256 -5.84 54.10 -20.24
CA SER A 256 -6.14 55.27 -21.08
C SER A 256 -5.44 56.50 -20.53
N THR A 257 -4.93 57.35 -21.42
CA THR A 257 -4.24 58.60 -21.06
C THR A 257 -5.00 59.80 -21.59
N CYS A 258 -5.14 60.85 -20.78
CA CYS A 258 -5.76 62.10 -21.18
C CYS A 258 -4.86 62.84 -22.17
N LYS A 259 -5.35 63.08 -23.40
CA LYS A 259 -4.61 63.74 -24.47
C LYS A 259 -4.95 65.22 -24.59
N GLU A 260 -4.20 65.91 -25.44
CA GLU A 260 -4.36 67.35 -25.72
C GLU A 260 -5.74 67.74 -26.26
N ASN A 261 -6.45 66.79 -26.86
CA ASN A 261 -7.81 66.99 -27.38
C ASN A 261 -8.90 66.83 -26.31
N GLU A 262 -8.54 66.76 -25.02
CA GLU A 262 -9.47 66.54 -23.91
C GLU A 262 -10.19 65.18 -23.92
N HIS A 263 -9.70 64.22 -24.73
CA HIS A 263 -10.22 62.87 -24.79
C HIS A 263 -9.22 61.83 -24.26
N TRP A 264 -9.77 60.72 -23.80
CA TRP A 264 -9.01 59.54 -23.39
C TRP A 264 -8.52 58.77 -24.63
N ASP A 265 -7.22 58.49 -24.68
CA ASP A 265 -6.60 57.70 -25.74
C ASP A 265 -5.69 56.60 -25.15
N PRO A 266 -5.93 55.32 -25.48
CA PRO A 266 -7.09 54.80 -26.21
C PRO A 266 -8.42 55.13 -25.50
N PRO A 267 -9.57 55.12 -26.21
CA PRO A 267 -10.87 55.35 -25.59
C PRO A 267 -11.11 54.36 -24.45
N LEU A 268 -11.92 54.78 -23.46
CA LEU A 268 -12.20 53.99 -22.27
C LEU A 268 -12.73 52.59 -22.65
N PRO A 269 -12.31 51.53 -21.93
CA PRO A 269 -12.69 50.17 -22.28
C PRO A 269 -14.17 49.89 -22.03
N LEU A 270 -14.69 48.86 -22.70
CA LEU A 270 -16.04 48.33 -22.48
C LEU A 270 -15.93 47.01 -21.72
N CYS A 271 -16.71 46.87 -20.64
CA CYS A 271 -16.84 45.61 -19.92
C CYS A 271 -18.02 44.83 -20.48
N GLN A 272 -17.74 43.77 -21.24
CA GLN A 272 -18.77 42.92 -21.84
C GLN A 272 -18.96 41.66 -21.01
N LEU A 273 -20.22 41.27 -20.79
CA LEU A 273 -20.55 40.02 -20.10
C LEU A 273 -19.94 38.84 -20.87
N SER A 274 -19.23 37.96 -20.17
CA SER A 274 -18.44 36.89 -20.78
C SER A 274 -18.61 35.54 -20.09
N SER A 275 -19.42 35.48 -19.03
CA SER A 275 -19.55 34.31 -18.18
C SER A 275 -20.98 34.18 -17.64
N CYS A 276 -21.46 32.94 -17.56
CA CYS A 276 -22.63 32.61 -16.76
C CYS A 276 -22.41 32.96 -15.29
N ASP A 277 -23.53 33.11 -14.56
CA ASP A 277 -23.54 33.17 -13.09
C ASP A 277 -23.01 31.88 -12.47
N ASP A 278 -22.68 31.93 -11.18
CA ASP A 278 -22.31 30.72 -10.43
C ASP A 278 -23.42 29.66 -10.58
N PRO A 279 -23.07 28.42 -10.93
CA PRO A 279 -24.06 27.36 -11.18
C PRO A 279 -24.87 27.09 -9.89
N PRO A 280 -26.20 26.93 -9.99
CA PRO A 280 -27.11 26.91 -8.85
C PRO A 280 -26.80 25.77 -7.88
N ASP A 281 -27.01 25.97 -6.59
CA ASP A 281 -26.81 24.89 -5.61
C ASP A 281 -28.02 23.94 -5.62
N VAL A 282 -27.73 22.64 -5.77
CA VAL A 282 -28.74 21.58 -5.83
C VAL A 282 -28.68 20.79 -4.53
N PHE A 283 -29.81 20.72 -3.82
CA PHE A 283 -29.90 20.02 -2.54
C PHE A 283 -29.61 18.51 -2.70
N ASN A 284 -28.83 17.95 -1.78
CA ASN A 284 -28.31 16.58 -1.83
C ASN A 284 -27.46 16.24 -3.06
N ALA A 285 -26.92 17.23 -3.77
CA ALA A 285 -25.92 17.05 -4.81
C ALA A 285 -24.65 17.82 -4.48
N VAL A 286 -23.57 17.49 -5.18
CA VAL A 286 -22.32 18.25 -5.24
C VAL A 286 -22.02 18.59 -6.69
N LYS A 287 -21.58 19.81 -6.94
CA LYS A 287 -21.09 20.23 -8.26
C LYS A 287 -19.58 19.99 -8.33
N ALA A 288 -19.11 19.44 -9.45
CA ALA A 288 -17.68 19.24 -9.66
C ALA A 288 -16.93 20.57 -9.51
N LYS A 289 -15.80 20.58 -8.79
CA LYS A 289 -15.00 21.79 -8.58
C LYS A 289 -14.21 22.07 -9.86
N LEU A 290 -14.70 23.01 -10.68
CA LEU A 290 -13.93 23.51 -11.83
C LEU A 290 -12.79 24.43 -11.33
N ALA A 291 -11.68 24.41 -12.05
CA ALA A 291 -10.55 25.31 -11.80
C ALA A 291 -10.89 26.70 -12.34
N GLY A 292 -11.29 27.61 -11.45
CA GLY A 292 -11.63 28.99 -11.78
C GLY A 292 -13.08 29.34 -11.43
N ASN A 293 -13.37 30.64 -11.39
CA ASN A 293 -14.68 31.20 -11.03
C ASN A 293 -15.42 31.77 -12.26
N LEU A 294 -14.93 31.52 -13.48
CA LEU A 294 -15.55 31.99 -14.72
C LEU A 294 -16.06 30.79 -15.52
N PHE A 295 -17.29 30.90 -16.02
CA PHE A 295 -18.01 29.90 -16.78
C PHE A 295 -18.35 30.47 -18.17
N PRO A 296 -17.39 30.48 -19.11
CA PRO A 296 -17.66 30.93 -20.48
C PRO A 296 -18.71 30.06 -21.17
N VAL A 297 -19.22 30.55 -22.31
CA VAL A 297 -20.15 29.79 -23.16
C VAL A 297 -19.58 28.40 -23.44
N ASP A 298 -20.46 27.40 -23.48
CA ASP A 298 -20.15 25.98 -23.62
C ASP A 298 -19.50 25.31 -22.41
N THR A 299 -19.29 26.01 -21.29
CA THR A 299 -18.87 25.37 -20.03
C THR A 299 -19.93 24.38 -19.55
N ILE A 300 -19.51 23.16 -19.22
CA ILE A 300 -20.38 22.10 -18.71
C ILE A 300 -20.08 21.88 -17.23
N VAL A 301 -21.11 21.97 -16.40
CA VAL A 301 -21.05 21.67 -14.96
C VAL A 301 -21.75 20.35 -14.72
N THR A 302 -21.04 19.41 -14.10
CA THR A 302 -21.56 18.12 -13.69
C THR A 302 -21.94 18.15 -12.22
N TYR A 303 -23.21 17.83 -11.94
CA TYR A 303 -23.72 17.56 -10.61
C TYR A 303 -23.71 16.05 -10.38
N GLU A 304 -23.32 15.66 -9.18
CA GLU A 304 -23.34 14.30 -8.69
C GLU A 304 -24.14 14.26 -7.40
N CYS A 305 -25.17 13.41 -7.33
CA CYS A 305 -25.94 13.23 -6.12
C CYS A 305 -25.06 12.63 -5.02
N ARG A 306 -25.30 13.06 -3.78
CA ARG A 306 -24.67 12.47 -2.59
C ARG A 306 -25.12 11.01 -2.46
N GLU A 307 -24.31 10.23 -1.76
CA GLU A 307 -24.58 8.81 -1.53
C GLU A 307 -26.03 8.56 -1.07
N GLY A 308 -26.69 7.58 -1.70
CA GLY A 308 -28.07 7.22 -1.40
C GLY A 308 -29.13 8.16 -1.97
N HIS A 309 -28.76 9.08 -2.86
CA HIS A 309 -29.67 9.99 -3.56
C HIS A 309 -29.53 9.86 -5.09
N GLN A 310 -30.59 10.22 -5.82
CA GLN A 310 -30.63 10.17 -7.28
C GLN A 310 -31.53 11.29 -7.83
N PHE A 311 -31.29 11.72 -9.07
CA PHE A 311 -32.18 12.64 -9.78
C PHE A 311 -33.41 11.90 -10.27
N SER A 312 -33.20 10.83 -11.03
CA SER A 312 -34.24 9.93 -11.50
C SER A 312 -33.80 8.48 -11.25
N PRO A 313 -34.69 7.47 -11.39
CA PRO A 313 -34.32 6.07 -11.16
C PRO A 313 -33.09 5.62 -11.96
N GLY A 314 -31.96 5.41 -11.26
CA GLY A 314 -30.69 5.02 -11.88
C GLY A 314 -29.82 6.18 -12.41
N GLU A 315 -30.26 7.43 -12.27
CA GLU A 315 -29.52 8.63 -12.70
C GLU A 315 -28.98 9.38 -11.48
N THR A 316 -27.68 9.23 -11.22
CA THR A 316 -26.99 9.90 -10.10
C THR A 316 -26.21 11.14 -10.53
N THR A 317 -26.07 11.38 -11.83
CA THR A 317 -25.37 12.54 -12.39
C THR A 317 -26.26 13.35 -13.31
N ARG A 318 -26.08 14.67 -13.33
CA ARG A 318 -26.79 15.58 -14.25
C ARG A 318 -25.84 16.67 -14.72
N HIS A 319 -25.95 17.04 -16.00
CA HIS A 319 -25.07 18.04 -16.61
C HIS A 319 -25.89 19.26 -17.05
N ILE A 320 -25.38 20.46 -16.75
CA ILE A 320 -25.91 21.72 -17.27
C ILE A 320 -24.83 22.44 -18.07
N LYS A 321 -25.25 23.25 -19.05
CA LYS A 321 -24.36 23.94 -19.96
C LYS A 321 -24.61 25.45 -19.94
N CYS A 322 -23.54 26.25 -20.01
CA CYS A 322 -23.64 27.70 -20.19
C CYS A 322 -24.01 28.03 -21.65
N LEU A 323 -25.13 28.71 -21.85
CA LEU A 323 -25.67 29.09 -23.15
C LEU A 323 -25.06 30.41 -23.68
N PRO A 324 -25.23 30.72 -24.99
CA PRO A 324 -24.72 31.96 -25.58
C PRO A 324 -25.28 33.25 -24.97
N ASP A 325 -26.41 33.18 -24.27
CA ASP A 325 -27.03 34.30 -23.55
C ASP A 325 -26.54 34.43 -22.09
N PHE A 326 -25.50 33.67 -21.73
CA PHE A 326 -24.92 33.59 -20.39
C PHE A 326 -25.90 33.10 -19.31
N THR A 327 -26.88 32.27 -19.71
CA THR A 327 -27.75 31.54 -18.80
C THR A 327 -27.43 30.04 -18.79
N TRP A 328 -27.81 29.34 -17.72
CA TRP A 328 -27.68 27.89 -17.64
C TRP A 328 -28.85 27.20 -18.37
N THR A 329 -28.59 26.09 -19.04
CA THR A 329 -29.62 25.30 -19.77
C THR A 329 -30.86 24.99 -18.95
N GLU A 330 -30.68 24.73 -17.66
CA GLU A 330 -31.75 24.42 -16.71
C GLU A 330 -31.24 24.56 -15.28
N THR A 331 -32.17 24.58 -14.32
CA THR A 331 -31.90 24.42 -12.89
C THR A 331 -32.27 22.99 -12.48
N PRO A 332 -31.30 22.10 -12.21
CA PRO A 332 -31.62 20.72 -11.83
C PRO A 332 -32.48 20.68 -10.56
N HIS A 333 -33.46 19.77 -10.54
CA HIS A 333 -34.26 19.55 -9.34
C HIS A 333 -33.42 18.89 -8.23
N PRO A 334 -33.81 18.99 -6.95
CA PRO A 334 -33.13 18.32 -5.85
C PRO A 334 -32.99 16.80 -6.05
N CYS A 335 -31.90 16.20 -5.56
CA CYS A 335 -31.78 14.74 -5.54
C CYS A 335 -32.70 14.14 -4.45
N GLU A 336 -33.50 13.16 -4.84
CA GLU A 336 -34.37 12.41 -3.94
C GLU A 336 -33.64 11.21 -3.34
N ARG A 337 -34.03 10.79 -2.14
CA ARG A 337 -33.50 9.57 -1.52
C ARG A 337 -33.90 8.35 -2.35
N ILE A 338 -32.97 7.45 -2.59
CA ILE A 338 -33.19 6.20 -3.32
C ILE A 338 -34.24 5.36 -2.59
N ARG A 339 -35.19 4.79 -3.34
CA ARG A 339 -36.28 3.97 -2.79
C ARG A 339 -35.88 2.51 -2.74
N CYS A 340 -36.12 1.86 -1.60
CA CYS A 340 -36.01 0.41 -1.48
C CYS A 340 -37.35 -0.26 -1.77
N GLN A 341 -37.28 -1.43 -2.39
CA GLN A 341 -38.47 -2.26 -2.58
C GLN A 341 -39.01 -2.72 -1.23
N SER A 342 -40.33 -2.73 -1.06
CA SER A 342 -40.95 -3.25 0.16
C SER A 342 -40.53 -4.70 0.41
N PRO A 343 -40.04 -5.06 1.61
CA PRO A 343 -39.52 -6.40 1.88
C PRO A 343 -40.64 -7.46 1.89
N ASP A 344 -40.44 -8.58 1.18
CA ASP A 344 -41.34 -9.75 1.22
C ASP A 344 -41.04 -10.58 2.48
N LEU A 345 -41.94 -10.53 3.46
CA LEU A 345 -41.77 -11.19 4.77
C LEU A 345 -42.62 -12.46 4.86
N ARG A 346 -42.10 -13.58 4.34
CA ARG A 346 -42.76 -14.89 4.45
C ARG A 346 -42.52 -15.50 5.84
N ASN A 347 -43.59 -15.82 6.55
CA ASN A 347 -43.56 -16.34 7.93
C ASN A 347 -42.82 -15.41 8.92
N GLY A 348 -42.79 -14.12 8.62
CA GLY A 348 -42.25 -13.08 9.49
C GLY A 348 -43.15 -11.84 9.51
N LYS A 349 -42.88 -10.94 10.45
CA LYS A 349 -43.62 -9.69 10.66
C LYS A 349 -42.67 -8.58 11.14
N PRO A 350 -42.99 -7.30 10.89
CA PRO A 350 -42.33 -6.20 11.56
C PRO A 350 -42.49 -6.33 13.08
N VAL A 351 -41.43 -6.01 13.83
CA VAL A 351 -41.48 -5.96 15.30
C VAL A 351 -42.48 -4.91 15.77
N HIS A 352 -42.45 -3.75 15.10
CA HIS A 352 -43.27 -2.60 15.42
C HIS A 352 -44.11 -2.19 14.21
N ILE A 353 -45.44 -2.22 14.37
CA ILE A 353 -46.40 -1.92 13.29
C ILE A 353 -46.24 -0.48 12.77
N TRP A 354 -45.82 0.45 13.63
CA TRP A 354 -45.58 1.86 13.25
C TRP A 354 -44.31 2.08 12.42
N GLU A 355 -43.43 1.08 12.28
CA GLU A 355 -42.25 1.15 11.41
C GLU A 355 -42.57 0.77 9.95
N VAL A 356 -43.80 0.32 9.69
CA VAL A 356 -44.29 0.06 8.34
C VAL A 356 -44.54 1.39 7.64
N LYS A 357 -43.86 1.59 6.50
CA LYS A 357 -44.02 2.77 5.65
C LYS A 357 -44.55 2.35 4.29
N ASP A 358 -45.33 3.23 3.66
CA ASP A 358 -45.80 3.04 2.29
C ASP A 358 -44.64 3.05 1.28
N ASN A 359 -43.55 3.77 1.59
CA ASN A 359 -42.32 3.80 0.81
C ASN A 359 -41.10 3.86 1.74
N TYR A 360 -40.15 2.96 1.53
CA TYR A 360 -38.86 2.96 2.23
C TYR A 360 -37.80 3.69 1.40
N VAL A 361 -37.05 4.57 2.05
CA VAL A 361 -36.01 5.38 1.40
C VAL A 361 -34.65 5.23 2.07
N TYR A 362 -33.57 5.48 1.34
CA TYR A 362 -32.17 5.31 1.80
C TYR A 362 -31.94 5.79 3.23
N GLY A 363 -31.43 4.91 4.10
CA GLY A 363 -31.18 5.18 5.51
C GLY A 363 -32.35 4.83 6.45
N ASP A 364 -33.54 4.55 5.91
CA ASP A 364 -34.64 3.98 6.69
C ASP A 364 -34.26 2.61 7.22
N ARG A 365 -34.81 2.28 8.39
CA ARG A 365 -34.56 1.02 9.06
C ARG A 365 -35.88 0.36 9.40
N LEU A 366 -35.94 -0.96 9.26
CA LEU A 366 -37.09 -1.78 9.60
C LEU A 366 -36.65 -2.98 10.44
N GLU A 367 -37.20 -3.13 11.63
CA GLU A 367 -36.94 -4.30 12.47
C GLU A 367 -37.97 -5.40 12.16
N ILE A 368 -37.48 -6.60 11.83
CA ILE A 368 -38.33 -7.74 11.49
C ILE A 368 -38.08 -8.92 12.43
N MET A 369 -39.11 -9.72 12.69
CA MET A 369 -39.05 -10.95 13.47
C MET A 369 -39.79 -12.09 12.76
N CYS A 370 -39.43 -13.33 13.04
CA CYS A 370 -40.17 -14.48 12.55
C CYS A 370 -41.46 -14.71 13.37
N ASN A 371 -42.47 -15.32 12.74
CA ASN A 371 -43.66 -15.80 13.43
C ASN A 371 -43.31 -17.00 14.33
N ASP A 372 -44.17 -17.27 15.32
CA ASP A 372 -43.96 -18.37 16.28
C ASP A 372 -43.70 -19.71 15.58
N GLY A 373 -42.64 -20.43 16.00
CA GLY A 373 -42.21 -21.70 15.40
C GLY A 373 -41.19 -21.58 14.26
N TYR A 374 -40.79 -20.36 13.89
CA TYR A 374 -39.76 -20.08 12.90
C TYR A 374 -38.65 -19.18 13.48
N ALA A 375 -37.42 -19.32 12.98
CA ALA A 375 -36.27 -18.51 13.37
C ALA A 375 -35.38 -18.18 12.16
N PHE A 376 -34.62 -17.09 12.24
CA PHE A 376 -33.59 -16.76 11.25
C PHE A 376 -32.37 -17.68 11.42
N LYS A 377 -31.74 -18.07 10.31
CA LYS A 377 -30.56 -18.93 10.31
C LYS A 377 -29.37 -18.24 11.02
N GLY A 378 -28.98 -18.71 12.21
CA GLY A 378 -27.75 -18.26 12.90
C GLY A 378 -27.93 -17.55 14.26
N HIS A 379 -29.14 -17.48 14.81
CA HIS A 379 -29.51 -16.87 16.11
C HIS A 379 -29.47 -15.33 16.16
N SER A 380 -30.62 -14.74 15.83
CA SER A 380 -31.27 -13.61 16.51
C SER A 380 -32.79 -13.75 16.28
N ASN A 381 -33.64 -13.32 17.22
CA ASN A 381 -35.10 -13.35 17.03
C ASN A 381 -35.60 -12.18 16.16
N ASN A 382 -34.79 -11.14 16.06
CA ASN A 382 -35.03 -9.91 15.33
C ASN A 382 -33.84 -9.56 14.42
N VAL A 383 -34.12 -9.07 13.21
CA VAL A 383 -33.12 -8.59 12.26
C VAL A 383 -33.47 -7.16 11.89
N MET A 384 -32.48 -6.26 11.98
CA MET A 384 -32.63 -4.88 11.56
C MET A 384 -32.22 -4.74 10.10
N LEU A 385 -33.17 -4.46 9.22
CA LEU A 385 -32.90 -4.15 7.81
C LEU A 385 -32.62 -2.66 7.67
N ARG A 386 -31.63 -2.28 6.85
CA ARG A 386 -31.38 -0.90 6.45
C ARG A 386 -31.50 -0.75 4.93
N CYS A 387 -32.22 0.27 4.48
CA CYS A 387 -32.27 0.61 3.06
C CYS A 387 -30.94 1.25 2.64
N ASN A 388 -30.21 0.56 1.77
CA ASN A 388 -28.87 0.93 1.33
C ASN A 388 -28.88 1.82 0.06
N SER A 389 -27.73 2.35 -0.32
CA SER A 389 -27.57 3.31 -1.43
C SER A 389 -27.77 2.70 -2.82
N ASP A 390 -27.84 1.38 -2.93
CA ASP A 390 -28.16 0.63 -4.14
C ASP A 390 -29.67 0.30 -4.26
N GLY A 391 -30.50 0.78 -3.34
CA GLY A 391 -31.93 0.49 -3.28
C GLY A 391 -32.26 -0.92 -2.78
N ARG A 392 -31.28 -1.63 -2.20
CA ARG A 392 -31.47 -2.95 -1.58
C ARG A 392 -31.45 -2.86 -0.06
N TRP A 393 -32.01 -3.88 0.58
CA TRP A 393 -31.92 -4.04 2.03
C TRP A 393 -30.58 -4.67 2.40
N ASP A 394 -29.93 -4.13 3.42
CA ASP A 394 -28.72 -4.69 4.04
C ASP A 394 -28.97 -4.95 5.55
N PRO A 395 -28.83 -6.19 6.02
CA PRO A 395 -28.64 -7.41 5.23
C PRO A 395 -29.86 -7.67 4.31
N ALA A 396 -29.66 -8.45 3.24
CA ALA A 396 -30.76 -8.91 2.40
C ALA A 396 -31.80 -9.65 3.24
N VAL A 397 -33.08 -9.49 2.93
CA VAL A 397 -34.21 -10.05 3.72
C VAL A 397 -34.00 -11.55 3.95
N PRO A 398 -33.73 -12.00 5.19
CA PRO A 398 -33.46 -13.40 5.48
C PRO A 398 -34.76 -14.23 5.54
N GLU A 399 -34.64 -15.50 5.19
CA GLU A 399 -35.77 -16.44 5.24
C GLU A 399 -35.98 -17.00 6.65
N CYS A 400 -37.23 -17.00 7.10
CA CYS A 400 -37.64 -17.64 8.35
C CYS A 400 -37.77 -19.16 8.16
N ILE A 401 -36.94 -19.94 8.86
CA ILE A 401 -36.93 -21.41 8.78
C ILE A 401 -37.53 -22.04 10.06
N PRO A 402 -38.17 -23.22 9.98
CA PRO A 402 -38.74 -23.88 11.16
C PRO A 402 -37.69 -24.12 12.26
N GLU A 403 -38.05 -23.81 13.50
CA GLU A 403 -37.14 -23.95 14.64
C GLU A 403 -36.83 -25.44 14.94
N PRO A 404 -35.54 -25.82 15.09
CA PRO A 404 -35.15 -27.21 15.29
C PRO A 404 -35.53 -27.72 16.70
N ARG A 405 -36.25 -28.86 16.75
CA ARG A 405 -36.73 -29.52 17.98
C ARG A 405 -36.05 -30.89 18.18
N CYS A 406 -35.83 -31.29 19.43
CA CYS A 406 -35.36 -32.64 19.78
C CYS A 406 -36.51 -33.69 19.74
N PRO A 407 -36.20 -34.98 19.56
CA PRO A 407 -37.20 -36.06 19.58
C PRO A 407 -37.95 -36.13 20.91
N LYS A 408 -39.25 -36.43 20.86
CA LYS A 408 -40.06 -36.62 22.06
C LYS A 408 -39.60 -37.85 22.87
N PRO A 409 -39.52 -37.79 24.21
CA PRO A 409 -39.09 -38.91 25.04
C PRO A 409 -40.06 -40.10 24.98
N ASP A 410 -39.52 -41.32 25.02
CA ASP A 410 -40.30 -42.54 25.24
C ASP A 410 -40.55 -42.72 26.75
N THR A 411 -41.82 -42.80 27.15
CA THR A 411 -42.26 -42.89 28.54
C THR A 411 -42.89 -44.24 28.86
N ALA A 412 -42.47 -45.32 28.21
CA ALA A 412 -42.90 -46.66 28.57
C ALA A 412 -42.49 -47.01 30.02
N ASN A 413 -43.47 -47.29 30.88
CA ASN A 413 -43.30 -47.57 32.32
C ASN A 413 -42.62 -46.43 33.11
N GLY A 414 -42.80 -45.19 32.66
CA GLY A 414 -42.33 -43.99 33.35
C GLY A 414 -43.12 -42.73 32.98
N ARG A 415 -42.76 -41.61 33.60
CA ARG A 415 -43.43 -40.31 33.43
C ARG A 415 -42.43 -39.15 33.42
N GLU A 416 -42.73 -38.12 32.62
CA GLU A 416 -42.03 -36.83 32.67
C GLU A 416 -42.39 -36.10 33.98
N ILE A 417 -41.38 -35.78 34.79
CA ILE A 417 -41.58 -35.06 36.07
C ILE A 417 -41.10 -33.61 36.03
N TYR A 418 -40.30 -33.24 35.03
CA TYR A 418 -39.87 -31.86 34.80
C TYR A 418 -39.54 -31.65 33.33
N ASN A 419 -40.07 -30.58 32.75
CA ASN A 419 -39.79 -30.11 31.40
C ASN A 419 -39.69 -28.58 31.43
N SER A 420 -38.52 -28.02 31.13
CA SER A 420 -38.27 -26.58 31.36
C SER A 420 -38.96 -25.64 30.36
N LYS A 421 -39.31 -26.12 29.16
CA LYS A 421 -39.88 -25.28 28.09
C LYS A 421 -41.12 -25.88 27.41
N ASN A 422 -41.52 -27.12 27.72
CA ASN A 422 -42.68 -27.83 27.16
C ASN A 422 -42.73 -27.95 25.62
N ASP A 423 -41.70 -27.49 24.90
CA ASP A 423 -41.66 -27.39 23.44
C ASP A 423 -40.50 -28.18 22.80
N TYR A 424 -39.66 -28.82 23.63
CA TYR A 424 -38.49 -29.61 23.26
C TYR A 424 -37.51 -28.86 22.31
N THR A 425 -37.47 -27.52 22.39
CA THR A 425 -36.50 -26.67 21.68
C THR A 425 -35.10 -26.78 22.30
N VAL A 426 -34.07 -26.28 21.60
CA VAL A 426 -32.70 -26.27 22.10
C VAL A 426 -32.60 -25.58 23.47
N GLY A 427 -31.87 -26.21 24.39
CA GLY A 427 -31.77 -25.82 25.80
C GLY A 427 -32.93 -26.27 26.68
N THR A 428 -33.89 -27.05 26.16
CA THR A 428 -34.92 -27.70 27.00
C THR A 428 -34.28 -28.74 27.90
N ARG A 429 -34.54 -28.67 29.21
CA ARG A 429 -34.11 -29.64 30.22
C ARG A 429 -35.27 -30.52 30.63
N LEU A 430 -35.03 -31.83 30.65
CA LEU A 430 -36.04 -32.85 30.92
C LEU A 430 -35.59 -33.82 32.03
N ARG A 431 -36.53 -34.23 32.88
CA ARG A 431 -36.33 -35.28 33.90
C ARG A 431 -37.46 -36.31 33.88
N LEU A 432 -37.11 -37.61 33.91
CA LEU A 432 -38.03 -38.75 33.92
C LEU A 432 -38.03 -39.47 35.28
N ALA A 433 -39.15 -40.11 35.62
CA ALA A 433 -39.29 -41.01 36.78
C ALA A 433 -40.01 -42.29 36.37
N CYS A 434 -39.64 -43.43 36.96
CA CYS A 434 -40.23 -44.73 36.63
C CYS A 434 -41.46 -45.06 37.46
N ASP A 435 -42.34 -45.88 36.90
CA ASP A 435 -43.49 -46.45 37.59
C ASP A 435 -43.06 -47.53 38.61
N LEU A 436 -43.96 -47.89 39.53
CA LEU A 436 -43.71 -48.89 40.58
C LEU A 436 -43.26 -50.24 39.98
N GLY A 437 -42.17 -50.80 40.52
CA GLY A 437 -41.56 -52.05 40.03
C GLY A 437 -40.48 -51.86 38.96
N TYR A 438 -40.23 -50.63 38.53
CA TYR A 438 -39.18 -50.27 37.56
C TYR A 438 -38.18 -49.26 38.16
N VAL A 439 -36.93 -49.35 37.72
CA VAL A 439 -35.81 -48.50 38.17
C VAL A 439 -35.23 -47.74 36.98
N LEU A 440 -34.91 -46.45 37.17
CA LEU A 440 -34.39 -45.57 36.12
C LEU A 440 -32.95 -45.95 35.75
N ARG A 441 -32.71 -46.22 34.48
CA ARG A 441 -31.39 -46.53 33.90
C ARG A 441 -30.94 -45.37 33.01
N GLY A 442 -29.84 -44.74 33.41
CA GLY A 442 -29.28 -43.54 32.75
C GLY A 442 -29.23 -42.33 33.69
N GLN A 443 -28.86 -41.16 33.17
CA GLN A 443 -28.85 -39.92 33.97
C GLN A 443 -30.25 -39.32 34.03
N GLY A 444 -30.67 -38.90 35.23
CA GLY A 444 -32.02 -38.39 35.45
C GLY A 444 -32.33 -37.07 34.72
N LEU A 445 -31.34 -36.22 34.46
CA LEU A 445 -31.51 -34.91 33.80
C LEU A 445 -30.80 -34.92 32.45
N THR A 446 -31.52 -34.52 31.39
CA THR A 446 -30.98 -34.37 30.03
C THR A 446 -31.34 -33.01 29.43
N GLU A 447 -30.51 -32.49 28.52
CA GLU A 447 -30.71 -31.21 27.84
C GLU A 447 -30.67 -31.39 26.31
N CYS A 448 -31.63 -30.77 25.61
CA CYS A 448 -31.69 -30.74 24.15
C CYS A 448 -30.57 -29.85 23.59
N GLN A 449 -29.64 -30.44 22.86
CA GLN A 449 -28.46 -29.78 22.30
C GLN A 449 -28.76 -29.14 20.95
N ALA A 450 -27.86 -28.26 20.49
CA ALA A 450 -27.97 -27.56 19.20
C ALA A 450 -27.98 -28.49 17.98
N ASP A 451 -27.43 -29.70 18.12
CA ASP A 451 -27.42 -30.76 17.09
C ASP A 451 -28.72 -31.57 17.02
N LYS A 452 -29.74 -31.16 17.78
CA LYS A 452 -31.06 -31.82 17.89
C LYS A 452 -31.01 -33.18 18.60
N THR A 453 -29.99 -33.43 19.41
CA THR A 453 -29.87 -34.63 20.24
C THR A 453 -29.99 -34.32 21.74
N TRP A 454 -30.40 -35.32 22.52
CA TRP A 454 -30.43 -35.23 23.98
C TRP A 454 -29.07 -35.61 24.55
N SER A 455 -28.46 -34.73 25.35
CA SER A 455 -27.19 -35.00 26.02
C SER A 455 -27.30 -34.69 27.51
N PRO A 456 -27.04 -35.68 28.40
CA PRO A 456 -26.83 -37.11 28.10
C PRO A 456 -28.05 -37.77 27.42
N PRO A 457 -27.92 -38.96 26.79
CA PRO A 457 -29.05 -39.65 26.16
C PRO A 457 -30.22 -39.87 27.12
N LEU A 458 -31.45 -39.91 26.59
CA LEU A 458 -32.67 -40.09 27.39
C LEU A 458 -32.60 -41.37 28.25
N PRO A 459 -32.90 -41.30 29.57
CA PRO A 459 -32.96 -42.47 30.43
C PRO A 459 -34.23 -43.29 30.20
N PHE A 460 -34.21 -44.58 30.54
CA PHE A 460 -35.36 -45.50 30.42
C PHE A 460 -35.58 -46.34 31.69
N CYS A 461 -36.73 -46.98 31.82
CA CYS A 461 -37.15 -47.71 33.02
C CYS A 461 -37.04 -49.24 32.84
N ASP A 462 -36.35 -49.93 33.76
CA ASP A 462 -36.05 -51.37 33.70
C ASP A 462 -36.57 -52.13 34.94
N LYS A 463 -36.89 -53.43 34.83
CA LYS A 463 -37.52 -54.24 35.91
C LYS A 463 -36.50 -54.61 37.02
N ALA A 464 -36.94 -54.99 38.24
CA ALA A 464 -36.03 -55.35 39.36
C ALA A 464 -36.48 -56.59 40.19
N CYS A 465 -35.54 -57.32 40.83
CA CYS A 465 -35.79 -58.48 41.73
C CYS A 465 -36.46 -58.06 43.05
N GLY A 466 -37.26 -58.96 43.64
CA GLY A 466 -37.80 -58.85 45.01
C GLY A 466 -36.84 -59.33 46.11
N PRO A 467 -37.26 -59.28 47.39
CA PRO A 467 -36.39 -59.60 48.53
C PRO A 467 -35.93 -61.08 48.56
N PRO A 468 -34.70 -61.39 49.05
CA PRO A 468 -34.19 -62.75 49.15
C PRO A 468 -35.01 -63.67 50.09
N PRO A 469 -35.06 -64.99 49.83
CA PRO A 469 -35.76 -65.94 50.70
C PRO A 469 -35.17 -65.99 52.12
N GLN A 470 -36.04 -66.17 53.13
CA GLN A 470 -35.65 -66.20 54.55
C GLN A 470 -35.26 -67.63 55.00
N VAL A 471 -34.26 -67.75 55.86
CA VAL A 471 -33.76 -69.04 56.40
C VAL A 471 -33.97 -69.10 57.91
N PRO A 472 -34.64 -70.13 58.46
CA PRO A 472 -34.78 -70.32 59.91
C PRO A 472 -33.42 -70.45 60.60
N SER A 473 -33.18 -69.66 61.65
CA SER A 473 -31.91 -69.61 62.39
C SER A 473 -30.68 -69.25 61.53
N GLY A 474 -30.91 -68.57 60.39
CA GLY A 474 -29.88 -67.93 59.56
C GLY A 474 -30.23 -66.46 59.25
N GLN A 475 -29.25 -65.70 58.77
CA GLN A 475 -29.38 -64.31 58.34
C GLN A 475 -28.70 -64.10 56.99
N HIS A 476 -29.13 -63.07 56.22
CA HIS A 476 -28.49 -62.68 54.96
C HIS A 476 -28.16 -61.18 54.87
N SER A 477 -27.17 -60.83 54.06
CA SER A 477 -26.66 -59.46 53.88
C SER A 477 -27.64 -58.47 53.21
N GLY A 478 -28.69 -58.98 52.57
CA GLY A 478 -29.74 -58.19 51.92
C GLY A 478 -30.94 -57.83 52.81
N ALA A 479 -30.91 -58.10 54.12
CA ALA A 479 -32.04 -57.84 55.00
C ALA A 479 -32.41 -56.33 55.04
N GLY A 480 -33.69 -56.01 54.83
CA GLY A 480 -34.22 -54.63 54.89
C GLY A 480 -34.25 -53.86 53.57
N ARG A 481 -33.84 -54.45 52.43
CA ARG A 481 -34.05 -53.88 51.09
C ARG A 481 -35.19 -54.61 50.39
N GLU A 482 -36.09 -53.86 49.74
CA GLU A 482 -37.25 -54.43 49.05
C GLU A 482 -36.98 -54.73 47.57
N GLN A 483 -36.01 -54.05 46.95
CA GLN A 483 -35.75 -54.15 45.52
C GLN A 483 -34.25 -54.29 45.20
N PHE A 484 -33.92 -55.21 44.30
CA PHE A 484 -32.54 -55.53 43.91
C PHE A 484 -32.38 -55.47 42.39
N SER A 485 -31.37 -54.75 41.89
CA SER A 485 -31.05 -54.68 40.46
C SER A 485 -30.40 -55.99 39.96
N TYR A 486 -30.44 -56.22 38.65
CA TYR A 486 -29.71 -57.32 38.00
C TYR A 486 -28.23 -57.36 38.44
N GLY A 487 -27.74 -58.54 38.79
CA GLY A 487 -26.38 -58.78 39.27
C GLY A 487 -26.13 -58.52 40.77
N ALA A 488 -27.15 -58.11 41.54
CA ALA A 488 -26.99 -57.93 42.98
C ALA A 488 -26.83 -59.27 43.72
N GLU A 489 -25.80 -59.41 44.57
CA GLU A 489 -25.49 -60.63 45.32
C GLU A 489 -25.80 -60.48 46.83
N VAL A 490 -26.33 -61.54 47.44
CA VAL A 490 -26.57 -61.64 48.89
C VAL A 490 -25.95 -62.90 49.47
N THR A 491 -25.44 -62.81 50.70
CA THR A 491 -24.68 -63.88 51.37
C THR A 491 -25.38 -64.28 52.67
N TYR A 492 -25.45 -65.58 52.96
CA TYR A 492 -26.12 -66.18 54.12
C TYR A 492 -25.15 -66.63 55.21
N SER A 493 -25.60 -66.62 56.47
CA SER A 493 -24.85 -67.07 57.64
C SER A 493 -25.77 -67.70 58.70
N CYS A 494 -25.34 -68.76 59.38
CA CYS A 494 -26.11 -69.44 60.44
C CYS A 494 -25.78 -68.92 61.85
N ALA A 495 -26.73 -69.04 62.77
CA ALA A 495 -26.51 -68.78 64.20
C ALA A 495 -25.50 -69.77 64.82
N GLU A 496 -24.90 -69.38 65.93
CA GLU A 496 -23.80 -70.11 66.58
C GLU A 496 -24.18 -71.56 66.93
N GLY A 497 -23.31 -72.51 66.60
CA GLY A 497 -23.52 -73.95 66.86
C GLY A 497 -24.27 -74.73 65.77
N LEU A 498 -24.70 -74.06 64.70
CA LEU A 498 -25.31 -74.65 63.51
C LEU A 498 -24.34 -74.61 62.31
N SER A 499 -24.41 -75.61 61.43
CA SER A 499 -23.64 -75.64 60.19
C SER A 499 -24.53 -75.27 58.99
N LEU A 500 -24.01 -74.44 58.08
CA LEU A 500 -24.68 -74.00 56.84
C LEU A 500 -24.54 -75.07 55.75
N ILE A 501 -25.66 -75.50 55.18
CA ILE A 501 -25.76 -76.54 54.17
C ILE A 501 -26.36 -75.94 52.90
N GLY A 502 -25.59 -75.89 51.81
CA GLY A 502 -25.96 -75.26 50.54
C GLY A 502 -25.01 -74.13 50.15
N ASP A 503 -25.37 -73.37 49.11
CA ASP A 503 -24.55 -72.25 48.63
C ASP A 503 -24.62 -71.06 49.58
N ALA A 504 -23.46 -70.51 49.92
CA ALA A 504 -23.36 -69.42 50.88
C ALA A 504 -23.82 -68.06 50.30
N SER A 505 -23.89 -67.91 48.98
CA SER A 505 -24.41 -66.69 48.32
C SER A 505 -25.26 -66.99 47.09
N ILE A 506 -26.21 -66.10 46.81
CA ILE A 506 -27.08 -66.11 45.62
C ILE A 506 -27.13 -64.70 45.02
N TYR A 507 -27.34 -64.59 43.70
CA TYR A 507 -27.40 -63.30 43.00
C TYR A 507 -28.65 -63.16 42.12
N CYS A 508 -29.12 -61.93 41.92
CA CYS A 508 -30.26 -61.62 41.06
C CYS A 508 -29.84 -61.78 39.59
N THR A 509 -30.44 -62.75 38.92
CA THR A 509 -30.20 -63.10 37.51
C THR A 509 -31.53 -63.14 36.75
N SER A 510 -31.52 -63.44 35.47
CA SER A 510 -32.73 -63.70 34.69
C SER A 510 -32.48 -64.87 33.75
N ASP A 511 -33.29 -65.92 33.90
CA ASP A 511 -33.18 -67.12 33.06
C ASP A 511 -33.91 -66.97 31.72
N ASP A 512 -34.91 -66.08 31.65
CA ASP A 512 -35.73 -65.79 30.47
C ASP A 512 -35.44 -64.41 29.84
N GLY A 513 -34.53 -63.63 30.44
CA GLY A 513 -34.18 -62.27 30.03
C GLY A 513 -35.26 -61.21 30.32
N VAL A 514 -36.36 -61.57 30.96
CA VAL A 514 -37.55 -60.70 31.16
C VAL A 514 -37.98 -60.66 32.63
N ASN A 515 -37.90 -61.78 33.34
CA ASN A 515 -38.19 -61.90 34.75
C ASN A 515 -36.90 -62.13 35.53
N LEU A 516 -36.69 -61.26 36.51
CA LEU A 516 -35.53 -61.31 37.38
C LEU A 516 -35.83 -62.24 38.57
N ALA A 517 -34.96 -63.22 38.79
CA ALA A 517 -35.06 -64.24 39.84
C ALA A 517 -33.70 -64.47 40.52
N TRP A 518 -33.71 -65.04 41.73
CA TRP A 518 -32.47 -65.39 42.44
C TRP A 518 -31.83 -66.65 41.84
N SER A 519 -30.50 -66.66 41.76
CA SER A 519 -29.70 -67.71 41.08
C SER A 519 -29.83 -69.13 41.66
N GLY A 520 -30.41 -69.28 42.85
CA GLY A 520 -30.55 -70.58 43.51
C GLY A 520 -31.43 -70.52 44.77
N PRO A 521 -31.75 -71.69 45.37
CA PRO A 521 -32.51 -71.77 46.62
C PRO A 521 -31.67 -71.31 47.82
N ALA A 522 -32.33 -70.97 48.93
CA ALA A 522 -31.64 -70.56 50.15
C ALA A 522 -31.04 -71.76 50.92
N PRO A 523 -29.88 -71.59 51.59
CA PRO A 523 -29.23 -72.67 52.34
C PRO A 523 -29.94 -73.01 53.66
N GLU A 524 -29.67 -74.19 54.21
CA GLU A 524 -30.25 -74.70 55.46
C GLU A 524 -29.24 -74.72 56.63
N CYS A 525 -29.68 -74.38 57.85
CA CYS A 525 -28.85 -74.42 59.06
C CYS A 525 -29.23 -75.60 59.98
N ARG A 526 -28.32 -76.57 60.24
CA ARG A 526 -28.58 -77.70 61.16
C ARG A 526 -27.34 -78.20 61.92
N VAL A 527 -27.56 -78.94 63.02
CA VAL A 527 -26.49 -79.56 63.83
C VAL A 527 -26.14 -80.95 63.30
N VAL A 528 -24.86 -81.24 63.03
CA VAL A 528 -24.37 -82.56 62.59
C VAL A 528 -23.17 -83.02 63.43
N ARG A 529 -23.24 -84.25 63.99
CA ARG A 529 -22.17 -84.90 64.74
C ARG A 529 -22.10 -86.40 64.42
N CYS A 530 -20.93 -86.91 64.04
CA CYS A 530 -20.70 -88.34 63.80
C CYS A 530 -20.27 -89.08 65.08
N PRO A 531 -20.73 -90.33 65.29
CA PRO A 531 -20.38 -91.15 66.44
C PRO A 531 -18.93 -91.65 66.35
N ARG A 532 -18.33 -92.01 67.50
CA ARG A 532 -16.98 -92.59 67.55
C ARG A 532 -16.87 -93.86 66.67
N PRO A 533 -15.96 -93.89 65.70
CA PRO A 533 -15.76 -95.08 64.89
C PRO A 533 -14.97 -96.16 65.66
N THR A 534 -15.41 -97.41 65.56
CA THR A 534 -14.78 -98.58 66.20
C THR A 534 -14.27 -99.58 65.17
N VAL A 535 -13.01 -99.95 65.28
CA VAL A 535 -12.34 -100.98 64.46
C VAL A 535 -11.79 -102.04 65.41
N GLU A 536 -12.26 -103.29 65.30
CA GLU A 536 -11.79 -104.39 66.15
C GLU A 536 -10.30 -104.66 65.95
N ARG A 537 -9.56 -104.81 67.07
CA ARG A 537 -8.09 -105.01 67.07
C ARG A 537 -7.34 -103.89 66.33
N GLY A 538 -7.89 -102.66 66.36
CA GLY A 538 -7.29 -101.46 65.80
C GLY A 538 -7.49 -100.21 66.67
N ARG A 539 -6.66 -99.17 66.44
CA ARG A 539 -6.60 -97.91 67.22
C ARG A 539 -6.83 -96.69 66.32
N MET A 540 -7.45 -95.62 66.84
CA MET A 540 -7.80 -94.38 66.11
C MET A 540 -7.20 -93.10 66.72
N THR A 541 -7.01 -92.05 65.90
CA THR A 541 -6.48 -90.73 66.32
C THR A 541 -7.16 -89.57 65.58
N PRO A 542 -7.64 -88.50 66.24
CA PRO A 542 -7.65 -88.25 67.69
C PRO A 542 -8.76 -89.02 68.42
N GLN A 543 -8.56 -89.33 69.71
CA GLN A 543 -9.53 -90.09 70.51
C GLN A 543 -10.61 -89.17 71.09
N ARG A 544 -11.69 -88.96 70.33
CA ARG A 544 -12.90 -88.27 70.79
C ARG A 544 -14.14 -89.16 70.63
N PHE A 545 -15.19 -88.85 71.37
CA PHE A 545 -16.45 -89.61 71.34
C PHE A 545 -17.42 -89.16 70.23
N THR A 546 -17.34 -87.90 69.80
CA THR A 546 -18.19 -87.33 68.73
C THR A 546 -17.41 -86.30 67.91
N PHE A 547 -17.66 -86.26 66.60
CA PHE A 547 -16.94 -85.40 65.66
C PHE A 547 -17.91 -84.53 64.84
N PRO A 548 -17.68 -83.21 64.70
CA PRO A 548 -18.52 -82.36 63.88
C PRO A 548 -18.33 -82.62 62.38
N TYR A 549 -19.30 -82.17 61.58
CA TYR A 549 -19.27 -82.26 60.11
C TYR A 549 -17.94 -81.78 59.51
N GLY A 550 -17.38 -82.57 58.59
CA GLY A 550 -16.15 -82.26 57.86
C GLY A 550 -14.84 -82.71 58.52
N VAL A 551 -14.85 -83.19 59.77
CA VAL A 551 -13.63 -83.60 60.52
C VAL A 551 -13.17 -85.01 60.11
N ALA A 552 -11.84 -85.22 60.02
CA ALA A 552 -11.20 -86.49 59.63
C ALA A 552 -10.49 -87.24 60.79
N VAL A 553 -10.47 -88.58 60.77
CA VAL A 553 -9.90 -89.49 61.79
C VAL A 553 -9.08 -90.61 61.13
N LYS A 554 -7.95 -91.03 61.74
CA LYS A 554 -7.02 -92.06 61.21
C LYS A 554 -6.92 -93.35 62.04
N PHE A 555 -6.60 -94.52 61.43
CA PHE A 555 -6.58 -95.86 62.06
C PHE A 555 -5.31 -96.74 61.83
N SER A 556 -5.03 -97.70 62.74
CA SER A 556 -3.93 -98.71 62.71
C SER A 556 -4.29 -100.06 63.41
N CYS A 557 -3.73 -101.24 63.03
CA CYS A 557 -4.05 -102.60 63.59
C CYS A 557 -3.04 -103.17 64.62
N ASP A 558 -3.48 -104.15 65.42
CA ASP A 558 -2.70 -104.96 66.38
C ASP A 558 -1.91 -106.12 65.70
N GLU A 559 -0.93 -106.71 66.38
CA GLU A 559 0.02 -107.70 65.82
C GLU A 559 -0.64 -109.05 65.38
N GLY A 560 -0.16 -109.63 64.26
CA GLY A 560 -0.74 -110.82 63.63
C GLY A 560 -1.96 -110.54 62.73
N PHE A 561 -2.29 -109.27 62.53
CA PHE A 561 -3.37 -108.77 61.67
C PHE A 561 -2.84 -107.66 60.75
N VAL A 562 -3.43 -107.54 59.56
CA VAL A 562 -3.09 -106.47 58.60
C VAL A 562 -4.29 -105.58 58.32
N LEU A 563 -4.07 -104.26 58.18
CA LEU A 563 -5.12 -103.27 57.94
C LEU A 563 -5.60 -103.31 56.49
N GLN A 564 -6.88 -103.56 56.31
CA GLN A 564 -7.55 -103.62 55.03
C GLN A 564 -8.59 -102.50 54.95
N GLY A 565 -8.32 -101.50 54.10
CA GLY A 565 -9.15 -100.32 53.90
C GLY A 565 -8.40 -98.99 54.04
N SER A 566 -9.13 -97.86 53.95
CA SER A 566 -8.54 -96.52 54.09
C SER A 566 -8.09 -96.26 55.53
N ALA A 567 -6.85 -95.80 55.70
CA ALA A 567 -6.34 -95.43 57.01
C ALA A 567 -6.91 -94.11 57.54
N GLU A 568 -7.72 -93.36 56.77
CA GLU A 568 -8.36 -92.08 57.15
C GLU A 568 -9.83 -92.00 56.67
N THR A 569 -10.72 -91.40 57.45
CA THR A 569 -12.15 -91.21 57.14
C THR A 569 -12.72 -89.88 57.69
N ARG A 570 -13.73 -89.28 57.04
CA ARG A 570 -14.38 -87.99 57.40
C ARG A 570 -15.85 -88.12 57.78
N CYS A 571 -16.30 -87.23 58.66
CA CYS A 571 -17.69 -87.10 59.06
C CYS A 571 -18.52 -86.35 58.00
N LEU A 572 -19.50 -87.02 57.40
CA LEU A 572 -20.40 -86.45 56.39
C LEU A 572 -21.67 -85.84 56.99
N ALA A 573 -22.44 -85.14 56.14
CA ALA A 573 -23.67 -84.43 56.53
C ALA A 573 -24.79 -85.37 57.01
N ASP A 574 -24.71 -86.65 56.65
CA ASP A 574 -25.62 -87.73 57.04
C ASP A 574 -25.18 -88.45 58.33
N SER A 575 -24.19 -87.90 59.05
CA SER A 575 -23.57 -88.47 60.26
C SER A 575 -22.80 -89.78 60.06
N THR A 576 -22.45 -90.14 58.82
CA THR A 576 -21.64 -91.32 58.51
C THR A 576 -20.17 -91.00 58.28
N TRP A 577 -19.34 -92.05 58.27
CA TRP A 577 -17.90 -91.96 58.02
C TRP A 577 -17.57 -92.40 56.59
N HIS A 578 -16.93 -91.51 55.83
CA HIS A 578 -16.50 -91.79 54.46
C HIS A 578 -15.04 -91.36 54.21
N PRO A 579 -14.17 -92.22 53.65
CA PRO A 579 -14.40 -93.62 53.24
C PRO A 579 -14.78 -94.55 54.41
N PRO A 580 -15.43 -95.72 54.18
CA PRO A 580 -15.86 -96.61 55.25
C PRO A 580 -14.69 -97.09 56.12
N LEU A 581 -14.98 -97.44 57.38
CA LEU A 581 -13.97 -97.79 58.38
C LEU A 581 -13.13 -99.02 57.94
N PRO A 582 -11.80 -99.01 58.16
CA PRO A 582 -10.94 -100.14 57.79
C PRO A 582 -11.13 -101.33 58.73
N THR A 583 -10.75 -102.54 58.30
CA THR A 583 -10.82 -103.78 59.09
C THR A 583 -9.45 -104.44 59.25
N CYS A 584 -9.21 -105.15 60.36
CA CYS A 584 -7.97 -105.90 60.61
C CYS A 584 -8.23 -107.40 60.42
N GLN A 585 -7.51 -108.08 59.51
CA GLN A 585 -7.76 -109.52 59.19
C GLN A 585 -6.57 -110.46 59.51
N ARG A 586 -6.90 -111.75 59.75
CA ARG A 586 -5.95 -112.86 60.06
C ARG A 586 -5.37 -113.52 58.80
N VAL A 587 -4.20 -114.18 58.90
CA VAL A 587 -3.44 -114.77 57.77
C VAL A 587 -3.63 -116.31 57.64
N ARG A 588 -3.74 -116.89 56.41
CA ARG A 588 -3.99 -118.35 56.09
C ARG A 588 -3.26 -118.87 54.81
N CYS A 589 -3.13 -120.20 54.58
CA CYS A 589 -2.50 -120.82 53.37
C CYS A 589 -3.47 -121.64 52.46
N HIS A 590 -3.23 -121.68 51.14
CA HIS A 590 -4.12 -122.30 50.13
C HIS A 590 -3.52 -123.55 49.46
N GLN A 591 -4.33 -124.59 49.19
CA GLN A 591 -3.92 -125.81 48.47
C GLN A 591 -3.79 -125.54 46.97
N SER A 592 -2.59 -125.73 46.39
CA SER A 592 -2.27 -125.38 45.00
C SER A 592 -3.10 -126.20 43.99
N LEU A 593 -3.87 -125.50 43.14
CA LEU A 593 -4.73 -126.06 42.10
C LEU A 593 -3.98 -126.09 40.76
N ARG A 594 -3.95 -127.27 40.13
CA ARG A 594 -3.48 -127.60 38.77
C ARG A 594 -1.98 -127.89 38.62
N GLN A 595 -1.65 -129.16 38.82
CA GLN A 595 -0.66 -129.88 38.02
C GLN A 595 -1.29 -131.24 37.74
N GLU A 596 -1.55 -131.56 36.47
CA GLU A 596 -2.28 -132.78 36.08
C GLU A 596 -1.60 -134.09 36.55
N ASP A 597 -0.36 -133.98 37.02
CA ASP A 597 0.50 -135.08 37.46
C ASP A 597 0.63 -135.23 38.99
N ILE A 598 -0.05 -134.43 39.82
CA ILE A 598 -0.01 -134.52 41.30
C ILE A 598 -1.40 -134.73 41.90
N THR A 599 -1.52 -135.70 42.80
CA THR A 599 -2.76 -135.94 43.57
C THR A 599 -2.54 -135.66 45.05
N PHE A 600 -3.47 -134.91 45.66
CA PHE A 600 -3.42 -134.49 47.06
C PHE A 600 -4.39 -135.29 47.94
N TYR A 601 -4.01 -135.52 49.20
CA TYR A 601 -4.90 -136.09 50.21
C TYR A 601 -4.62 -135.50 51.60
N PRO A 602 -5.64 -135.04 52.35
CA PRO A 602 -7.01 -134.82 51.91
C PRO A 602 -7.09 -133.64 50.91
N SER A 603 -8.05 -133.69 49.99
CA SER A 603 -8.33 -132.59 49.07
C SER A 603 -9.15 -131.49 49.78
N LYS A 604 -8.48 -130.58 50.49
CA LYS A 604 -9.06 -129.45 51.24
C LYS A 604 -8.47 -128.14 50.70
N SER A 605 -9.28 -127.20 50.25
CA SER A 605 -8.81 -126.00 49.52
C SER A 605 -7.99 -125.03 50.36
N MET A 606 -8.16 -125.00 51.68
CA MET A 606 -7.46 -124.09 52.59
C MET A 606 -7.11 -124.79 53.90
N PHE A 607 -5.97 -124.36 54.44
CA PHE A 607 -5.41 -124.91 55.66
C PHE A 607 -4.99 -123.79 56.60
N GLU A 608 -5.29 -124.00 57.88
CA GLU A 608 -4.92 -123.07 58.94
C GLU A 608 -3.42 -123.21 59.26
N VAL A 609 -2.85 -122.15 59.83
CA VAL A 609 -1.44 -122.16 60.27
C VAL A 609 -1.20 -123.36 61.19
N ASN A 610 -0.22 -124.20 60.86
CA ASN A 610 0.16 -125.50 61.43
C ASN A 610 -0.62 -126.75 60.98
N GLU A 611 -1.61 -126.66 60.08
CA GLU A 611 -2.23 -127.86 59.46
C GLU A 611 -1.34 -128.45 58.34
N THR A 612 -1.41 -129.78 58.14
CA THR A 612 -0.60 -130.53 57.16
C THR A 612 -1.40 -131.19 56.03
N LEU A 613 -0.78 -131.38 54.86
CA LEU A 613 -1.36 -132.09 53.70
C LEU A 613 -0.35 -133.04 53.03
N THR A 614 -0.82 -134.14 52.45
CA THR A 614 0.01 -135.13 51.74
C THR A 614 -0.21 -135.06 50.22
N PHE A 615 0.84 -135.28 49.42
CA PHE A 615 0.76 -135.28 47.95
C PHE A 615 1.56 -136.41 47.29
N PHE A 616 1.11 -136.86 46.10
CA PHE A 616 1.65 -137.98 45.31
C PHE A 616 1.85 -137.58 43.84
N CYS A 617 2.89 -138.08 43.17
CA CYS A 617 3.23 -137.75 41.77
C CYS A 617 2.90 -138.93 40.81
N LYS A 618 2.57 -138.66 39.53
CA LYS A 618 2.19 -139.66 38.50
C LYS A 618 3.28 -139.77 37.41
N ARG A 619 3.68 -140.99 37.00
CA ARG A 619 4.69 -141.24 35.93
C ARG A 619 4.31 -142.47 35.10
N ASP A 620 4.17 -142.32 33.77
CA ASP A 620 3.97 -143.38 32.74
C ASP A 620 3.17 -144.62 33.20
N GLY A 621 2.03 -144.40 33.88
CA GLY A 621 1.05 -145.46 34.20
C GLY A 621 1.09 -146.08 35.61
N TYR A 622 2.02 -145.72 36.51
CA TYR A 622 1.99 -146.17 37.93
C TYR A 622 2.19 -145.02 38.95
N ARG A 623 1.68 -145.19 40.18
CA ARG A 623 1.67 -144.18 41.28
C ARG A 623 2.93 -144.27 42.18
N SER A 624 3.50 -143.14 42.60
CA SER A 624 4.61 -143.07 43.58
C SER A 624 4.13 -143.10 45.04
N THR A 625 5.06 -143.27 45.99
CA THR A 625 4.87 -143.01 47.45
C THR A 625 4.63 -141.51 47.72
N GLY A 626 3.87 -141.16 48.77
CA GLY A 626 3.44 -139.77 49.06
C GLY A 626 4.27 -139.01 50.11
N SER A 627 4.29 -137.67 50.05
CA SER A 627 5.05 -136.73 50.93
C SER A 627 4.15 -135.66 51.61
N VAL A 628 4.53 -135.14 52.79
CA VAL A 628 3.69 -134.24 53.66
C VAL A 628 4.27 -132.81 53.79
N THR A 629 3.43 -131.76 53.83
CA THR A 629 3.80 -130.32 54.06
C THR A 629 2.85 -129.59 55.04
N THR A 630 3.29 -128.49 55.69
CA THR A 630 2.59 -127.72 56.75
C THR A 630 2.45 -126.21 56.45
N CYS A 631 1.35 -125.55 56.84
CA CYS A 631 1.12 -124.10 56.65
C CYS A 631 1.79 -123.19 57.74
N SER A 632 2.46 -122.12 57.34
CA SER A 632 3.16 -121.13 58.19
C SER A 632 2.33 -119.87 58.50
N ALA A 633 2.65 -119.15 59.60
CA ALA A 633 1.97 -117.93 60.05
C ALA A 633 2.01 -116.75 59.06
N ASN A 634 2.93 -116.80 58.10
CA ASN A 634 3.02 -115.83 57.01
C ASN A 634 2.28 -116.29 55.73
N GLY A 635 1.53 -117.40 55.78
CA GLY A 635 0.67 -117.85 54.69
C GLY A 635 1.32 -118.78 53.64
N THR A 636 2.44 -119.46 53.93
CA THR A 636 3.18 -120.33 52.98
C THR A 636 3.37 -121.79 53.45
N TRP A 637 3.65 -122.73 52.52
CA TRP A 637 3.79 -124.18 52.76
C TRP A 637 5.24 -124.64 53.00
N ILE A 638 5.46 -125.49 54.01
CA ILE A 638 6.80 -125.94 54.43
C ILE A 638 6.80 -127.45 54.78
N PRO A 639 7.64 -128.29 54.12
CA PRO A 639 8.45 -127.98 52.94
C PRO A 639 7.56 -127.76 51.69
N PRO A 640 7.95 -126.91 50.72
CA PRO A 640 7.10 -126.59 49.57
C PRO A 640 6.78 -127.80 48.70
N VAL A 641 5.56 -127.83 48.16
CA VAL A 641 5.00 -128.94 47.37
C VAL A 641 5.61 -128.97 45.96
N THR A 642 6.54 -129.88 45.68
CA THR A 642 7.13 -130.09 44.35
C THR A 642 7.50 -131.58 44.12
N CYS A 643 7.35 -132.08 42.89
CA CYS A 643 7.75 -133.44 42.48
C CYS A 643 9.10 -133.40 41.75
N VAL A 644 10.05 -134.28 42.09
CA VAL A 644 11.41 -134.29 41.49
C VAL A 644 11.66 -135.60 40.74
N SER A 645 12.07 -135.50 39.47
CA SER A 645 12.46 -136.64 38.62
C SER A 645 13.92 -137.04 38.89
N THR A 646 14.19 -138.27 39.34
CA THR A 646 15.55 -138.83 39.31
C THR A 646 15.82 -139.52 37.96
N THR A 647 16.68 -138.93 37.14
CA THR A 647 17.52 -139.61 36.13
C THR A 647 18.94 -139.64 36.69
N THR A 648 19.63 -140.78 36.64
CA THR A 648 21.05 -140.90 37.00
C THR A 648 21.89 -139.81 36.33
N CYS A 649 22.88 -139.29 37.05
CA CYS A 649 24.23 -139.86 36.95
C CYS A 649 24.66 -140.29 38.35
#